data_AF-A0A8I1MLF9-F1
#
_entry.id   AF-A0A8I1MLF9-F1
#
_cell.length_a   1.000
_cell.length_b   1.000
_cell.length_c   1.000
_cell.angle_alpha   90.00
_cell.angle_beta   90.00
_cell.angle_gamma   90.00
#
_symmetry.space_group_name_H-M   'P 1'
#
loop_
_entity.id
_entity.type
_entity.pdbx_description
1 polymer ?
#
loop_
_entity_poly.entity_id
_entity_poly.type
_entity_poly.pdbx_seq_one_letter_code
_entity_poly.pdbx_strand_id
1 'polypeptide(L)'
;MRPRDKSHRGMALVIVLASLVLLAALALAFLASVNTELQSSKVYSQGANAKLLSQTAVNLAIAQISEATKGVDSSGKPLAWASQPGMIRTYDAAGIPTMAYKLYSWNQMTTAGAFDSSATNNQIPTAWSTQPAIFTDLNQPIKIPGTNGANVVYPVLDGNNLAPISGSKTYDANGDNKADIEGFSVSASAPTASGSGANPVPMPVKWLYVLENGKIAPPTSSTSNEATVAGASATNQIVGRIAFWTDDESCKVNVNTASEGSYMDMPRFNSSYDMGPLAKYQAVQNEFQRYPGHPAMTSLSTIFPSLTAETIYKVTPRVAGGGSMGGTVASTTPITITPNRLYATVDELLFSPTMSAGSRRTNDAETGSDALESAALEQAKFFITTTSRSPEVNLFNRPRVDIWPVSLYEDSSHRTVRDQLFAFCSTMRNDLQTPFRFYFQRSDATNATTDLPTGSSTTGLERNRMLLDYLKKNASQAIPGFGGDFKTKYGSDFDQIFTEIFDYIRCINLRDPVTKTDSSFVPFAGPLSGTKSGGGQVTPIVDTVTNTRGFGRFPTVSKAFFQFIGTATNSTNSSVPAGKLRVQAAFFLEMFDPSFGFVGVYPYFKIRVTGLDGFQWGGAPYGTTSPMGFPASATLNPPGTDAFNLENFVGGPMGYSILAYGKGWSGANRYPFVSQTIDLPDPANSGTAATDKFFDFSGGSAKIEILDASSGAVVQTLTLDFPAATQATNRFPTPKLAPNNVPESSQPDFRSFYNRINSSITSGSTSFAGACWIVDGDIVRSVEANPGDIRLIAARATVSSADNLFSPHANYFLSGKSMAHSLRTGQGNPYRGATFGKLVNVSYYGVSGTEYWNSGNSGSYAMQGSVWDLGNPSSSGVALGKATPFATGDIPGDWDTGFGNQRDGPYINKPDEGDTSSGSNLAYYGDLRYVRNNPGTFSPNRQIPSAVMFGSLPTGVQANRPWQTLLFRPDPAGTHPGSKNRKGDGSSLSGMPADHLLLDLFQMPVVEPYAVSEPLSTAGKVNINYQILPFDYIRRDSGIRAVLKSEKLISVQDADANVYKSASAATSKVFRQDLNVDETLKGFDQRFSANDIFRSATEICELPLVPSGATASSMSTYWNTRRLTGDNLRERPYATIYPRITTRSNTFTVHFRVQSLKKAPGGPADTWSETRDKVTGEYRGAQIVERYIDPNDSAIPDYADSTTNTPIGIFYRYRVLLAKQFTP
;
A
#
# COMPACT_ATOMS: atom_id res chain seq x y z
N MET A 1 -18.05 -9.14 129.75
CA MET A 1 -16.93 -8.39 129.14
C MET A 1 -16.06 -9.34 128.32
N ARG A 2 -16.09 -9.22 126.99
CA ARG A 2 -14.99 -9.51 126.03
C ARG A 2 -15.57 -9.48 124.60
N PRO A 3 -15.09 -8.63 123.69
CA PRO A 3 -15.52 -8.66 122.29
C PRO A 3 -14.77 -9.74 121.51
N ARG A 4 -15.47 -10.32 120.52
CA ARG A 4 -14.96 -11.23 119.48
C ARG A 4 -14.58 -10.38 118.26
N ASP A 5 -13.37 -10.57 117.74
CA ASP A 5 -13.00 -10.15 116.38
C ASP A 5 -12.73 -11.38 115.50
N LYS A 6 -13.46 -11.50 114.39
CA LYS A 6 -13.23 -12.46 113.30
C LYS A 6 -13.11 -11.71 111.97
N SER A 7 -12.12 -12.16 111.18
CA SER A 7 -11.99 -12.14 109.71
C SER A 7 -12.16 -10.82 108.93
N HIS A 8 -11.07 -10.08 108.71
CA HIS A 8 -11.04 -9.03 107.65
C HIS A 8 -9.70 -8.91 106.86
N ARG A 9 -8.74 -9.83 106.97
CA ARG A 9 -7.41 -9.69 106.33
C ARG A 9 -7.08 -10.63 105.15
N GLY A 10 -7.98 -11.54 104.74
CA GLY A 10 -7.74 -12.45 103.59
C GLY A 10 -8.31 -11.97 102.24
N MET A 11 -9.51 -11.38 102.23
CA MET A 11 -10.20 -10.94 101.00
C MET A 11 -9.56 -9.71 100.34
N ALA A 12 -8.99 -8.79 101.13
CA ALA A 12 -8.32 -7.61 100.59
C ALA A 12 -7.07 -7.97 99.76
N LEU A 13 -6.31 -8.99 100.17
CA LEU A 13 -5.13 -9.44 99.43
C LEU A 13 -5.51 -10.12 98.11
N VAL A 14 -6.56 -10.95 98.11
CA VAL A 14 -7.07 -11.62 96.90
C VAL A 14 -7.67 -10.62 95.91
N ILE A 15 -8.41 -9.61 96.39
CA ILE A 15 -8.93 -8.53 95.54
C ILE A 15 -7.78 -7.69 94.97
N VAL A 16 -6.76 -7.33 95.76
CA VAL A 16 -5.61 -6.56 95.28
C VAL A 16 -4.77 -7.34 94.27
N LEU A 17 -4.52 -8.64 94.50
CA LEU A 17 -3.83 -9.52 93.55
C LEU A 17 -4.63 -9.73 92.26
N ALA A 18 -5.94 -10.00 92.36
CA ALA A 18 -6.81 -10.08 91.18
C ALA A 18 -6.83 -8.75 90.40
N SER A 19 -6.85 -7.60 91.10
CA SER A 19 -6.79 -6.28 90.47
C SER A 19 -5.45 -6.03 89.77
N LEU A 20 -4.34 -6.43 90.38
CA LEU A 20 -2.98 -6.30 89.81
C LEU A 20 -2.79 -7.21 88.59
N VAL A 21 -3.30 -8.45 88.65
CA VAL A 21 -3.26 -9.38 87.50
C VAL A 21 -4.11 -8.83 86.36
N LEU A 22 -5.29 -8.26 86.65
CA LEU A 22 -6.15 -7.66 85.64
C LEU A 22 -5.52 -6.40 85.01
N LEU A 23 -4.88 -5.55 85.81
CA LEU A 23 -4.11 -4.38 85.33
C LEU A 23 -2.90 -4.80 84.49
N ALA A 24 -2.16 -5.83 84.89
CA ALA A 24 -1.04 -6.36 84.11
C ALA A 24 -1.51 -6.98 82.79
N ALA A 25 -2.62 -7.71 82.79
CA ALA A 25 -3.23 -8.28 81.59
C ALA A 25 -3.73 -7.18 80.64
N LEU A 26 -4.35 -6.12 81.15
CA LEU A 26 -4.76 -4.94 80.37
C LEU A 26 -3.55 -4.20 79.80
N ALA A 27 -2.47 -4.03 80.58
CA ALA A 27 -1.24 -3.39 80.11
C ALA A 27 -0.56 -4.22 79.01
N LEU A 28 -0.49 -5.55 79.15
CA LEU A 28 0.02 -6.47 78.13
C LEU A 28 -0.84 -6.45 76.86
N ALA A 29 -2.17 -6.48 77.00
CA ALA A 29 -3.10 -6.39 75.88
C ALA A 29 -2.98 -5.04 75.15
N PHE A 30 -2.84 -3.93 75.89
CA PHE A 30 -2.61 -2.61 75.34
C PHE A 30 -1.27 -2.52 74.62
N LEU A 31 -0.17 -3.03 75.21
CA LEU A 31 1.15 -3.04 74.58
C LEU A 31 1.17 -3.92 73.32
N ALA A 32 0.47 -5.06 73.35
CA ALA A 32 0.31 -5.94 72.19
C ALA A 32 -0.51 -5.26 71.08
N SER A 33 -1.58 -4.54 71.45
CA SER A 33 -2.38 -3.73 70.52
C SER A 33 -1.55 -2.62 69.88
N VAL A 34 -0.83 -1.83 70.68
CA VAL A 34 0.06 -0.76 70.19
C VAL A 34 1.16 -1.30 69.30
N ASN A 35 1.76 -2.44 69.64
CA ASN A 35 2.75 -3.09 68.77
C ASN A 35 2.15 -3.56 67.45
N THR A 36 0.92 -4.07 67.46
CA THR A 36 0.19 -4.50 66.25
C THR A 36 -0.18 -3.29 65.38
N GLU A 37 -0.67 -2.20 65.97
CA GLU A 37 -0.98 -0.96 65.25
C GLU A 37 0.28 -0.27 64.70
N LEU A 38 1.38 -0.27 65.46
CA LEU A 38 2.67 0.26 65.00
C LEU A 38 3.23 -0.60 63.85
N GLN A 39 3.09 -1.92 63.92
CA GLN A 39 3.47 -2.81 62.82
C GLN A 39 2.61 -2.58 61.59
N SER A 40 1.28 -2.50 61.75
CA SER A 40 0.34 -2.20 60.66
C SER A 40 0.64 -0.86 60.00
N SER A 41 0.87 0.19 60.79
CA SER A 41 1.23 1.53 60.32
C SER A 41 2.56 1.54 59.57
N LYS A 42 3.56 0.79 60.06
CA LYS A 42 4.85 0.63 59.37
C LYS A 42 4.69 -0.12 58.04
N VAL A 43 3.91 -1.19 58.01
CA VAL A 43 3.63 -1.96 56.78
C VAL A 43 2.88 -1.09 55.77
N TYR A 44 1.89 -0.31 56.20
CA TYR A 44 1.17 0.63 55.36
C TYR A 44 2.10 1.70 54.77
N SER A 45 2.93 2.33 55.60
CA SER A 45 3.92 3.31 55.15
C SER A 45 4.93 2.70 54.17
N GLN A 46 5.38 1.48 54.41
CA GLN A 46 6.29 0.75 53.52
C GLN A 46 5.63 0.39 52.18
N GLY A 47 4.35 0.02 52.18
CA GLY A 47 3.57 -0.20 50.97
C GLY A 47 3.38 1.08 50.16
N ALA A 48 3.10 2.21 50.83
CA ALA A 48 3.01 3.52 50.18
C ALA A 48 4.35 3.94 49.54
N ASN A 49 5.47 3.72 50.24
CA ASN A 49 6.82 3.97 49.71
C ASN A 49 7.13 3.08 48.49
N ALA A 50 6.79 1.79 48.53
CA ALA A 50 6.97 0.89 47.39
C ALA A 50 6.12 1.34 46.18
N LYS A 51 4.90 1.85 46.40
CA LYS A 51 4.07 2.42 45.34
C LYS A 51 4.68 3.69 44.74
N LEU A 52 5.27 4.57 45.55
CA LEU A 52 5.98 5.75 45.06
C LEU A 52 7.19 5.35 44.20
N LEU A 53 7.97 4.34 44.63
CA LEU A 53 9.08 3.79 43.84
C LEU A 53 8.60 3.20 42.50
N SER A 54 7.41 2.60 42.45
CA SER A 54 6.84 2.10 41.18
C SER A 54 6.57 3.23 40.19
N GLN A 55 6.09 4.39 40.66
CA GLN A 55 5.92 5.58 39.83
C GLN A 55 7.27 6.12 39.35
N THR A 56 8.32 6.05 40.18
CA THR A 56 9.68 6.42 39.77
C THR A 56 10.18 5.55 38.60
N ALA A 57 9.93 4.24 38.64
CA ALA A 57 10.32 3.34 37.55
C ALA A 57 9.60 3.69 36.22
N VAL A 58 8.29 3.95 36.28
CA VAL A 58 7.50 4.34 35.10
C VAL A 58 7.92 5.72 34.58
N ASN A 59 8.14 6.70 35.47
CA ASN A 59 8.61 8.03 35.09
C ASN A 59 10.01 7.99 34.46
N LEU A 60 10.90 7.09 34.90
CA LEU A 60 12.20 6.89 34.28
C LEU A 60 12.07 6.33 32.85
N ALA A 61 11.16 5.37 32.63
CA ALA A 61 10.86 4.87 31.29
C ALA A 61 10.26 5.98 30.39
N ILE A 62 9.31 6.77 30.91
CA ILE A 62 8.73 7.92 30.20
C ILE A 62 9.81 8.94 29.83
N ALA A 63 10.74 9.24 30.73
CA ALA A 63 11.83 10.17 30.46
C ALA A 63 12.73 9.68 29.30
N GLN A 64 13.05 8.38 29.27
CA GLN A 64 13.82 7.79 28.17
C GLN A 64 13.06 7.86 26.84
N ILE A 65 11.77 7.49 26.84
CA ILE A 65 10.93 7.55 25.63
C ILE A 65 10.82 9.00 25.13
N SER A 66 10.59 9.95 26.05
CA SER A 66 10.48 11.37 25.72
C SER A 66 11.74 11.92 25.08
N GLU A 67 12.91 11.63 25.64
CA GLU A 67 14.18 12.07 25.06
C GLU A 67 14.44 11.43 23.69
N ALA A 68 14.20 10.13 23.56
CA ALA A 68 14.47 9.38 22.34
C ALA A 68 13.55 9.75 21.17
N THR A 69 12.33 10.25 21.46
CA THR A 69 11.29 10.51 20.46
C THR A 69 11.07 11.99 20.16
N LYS A 70 11.93 12.89 20.67
CA LYS A 70 11.92 14.33 20.29
C LYS A 70 12.00 14.54 18.79
N GLY A 71 12.67 13.62 18.09
CA GLY A 71 12.81 13.65 16.64
C GLY A 71 13.74 14.73 16.12
N VAL A 72 14.54 15.35 17.00
CA VAL A 72 15.58 16.31 16.63
C VAL A 72 16.80 16.17 17.51
N ASP A 73 17.96 16.56 16.99
CA ASP A 73 19.20 16.68 17.74
C ASP A 73 19.24 17.97 18.59
N SER A 74 20.31 18.15 19.35
CA SER A 74 20.53 19.35 20.18
C SER A 74 20.63 20.66 19.38
N SER A 75 20.84 20.58 18.07
CA SER A 75 20.91 21.72 17.14
C SER A 75 19.59 21.93 16.38
N GLY A 76 18.55 21.13 16.67
CA GLY A 76 17.23 21.23 16.04
C GLY A 76 17.13 20.54 14.68
N LYS A 77 18.13 19.77 14.25
CA LYS A 77 18.05 19.01 12.98
C LYS A 77 17.22 17.75 13.16
N PRO A 78 16.38 17.35 12.17
CA PRO A 78 15.58 16.14 12.26
C PRO A 78 16.41 14.88 12.48
N LEU A 79 15.96 14.04 13.43
CA LEU A 79 16.45 12.69 13.68
C LEU A 79 15.35 11.68 13.33
N ALA A 80 15.74 10.62 12.63
CA ALA A 80 14.92 9.44 12.55
C ALA A 80 15.06 8.63 13.85
N TRP A 81 13.97 8.02 14.28
CA TRP A 81 13.99 7.09 15.41
C TRP A 81 13.10 5.89 15.11
N ALA A 82 13.43 4.77 15.74
CA ALA A 82 12.68 3.53 15.67
C ALA A 82 12.66 2.85 17.05
N SER A 83 11.53 2.22 17.38
CA SER A 83 11.35 1.49 18.64
C SER A 83 11.41 -0.02 18.42
N GLN A 84 11.84 -0.72 19.45
CA GLN A 84 11.78 -2.17 19.61
C GLN A 84 11.52 -2.50 21.09
N PRO A 85 11.10 -3.71 21.46
CA PRO A 85 10.92 -4.06 22.87
C PRO A 85 12.23 -3.89 23.65
N GLY A 86 12.20 -3.05 24.68
CA GLY A 86 13.34 -2.70 25.53
C GLY A 86 14.29 -1.61 25.00
N MET A 87 14.08 -1.01 23.82
CA MET A 87 14.99 0.03 23.30
C MET A 87 14.36 0.99 22.27
N ILE A 88 14.85 2.23 22.22
CA ILE A 88 14.64 3.16 21.10
C ILE A 88 16.00 3.60 20.57
N ARG A 89 16.16 3.64 19.24
CA ARG A 89 17.40 4.07 18.58
C ARG A 89 17.14 5.28 17.69
N THR A 90 18.11 6.20 17.64
CA THR A 90 18.06 7.41 16.82
C THR A 90 19.17 7.43 15.77
N TYR A 91 18.88 8.05 14.62
CA TYR A 91 19.76 8.12 13.46
C TYR A 91 19.76 9.54 12.90
N ASP A 92 20.93 10.01 12.48
CA ASP A 92 21.06 11.32 11.85
C ASP A 92 20.60 11.33 10.38
N ALA A 93 20.71 12.49 9.74
CA ALA A 93 20.38 12.66 8.33
C ALA A 93 21.23 11.83 7.37
N ALA A 94 22.42 11.37 7.76
CA ALA A 94 23.27 10.49 6.96
C ALA A 94 22.99 9.00 7.22
N GLY A 95 22.06 8.68 8.12
CA GLY A 95 21.76 7.33 8.52
C GLY A 95 22.78 6.73 9.49
N ILE A 96 23.59 7.56 10.14
CA ILE A 96 24.53 7.12 11.17
C ILE A 96 23.78 7.03 12.50
N PRO A 97 23.93 5.92 13.25
CA PRO A 97 23.36 5.79 14.59
C PRO A 97 23.91 6.87 15.53
N THR A 98 23.03 7.59 16.23
CA THR A 98 23.42 8.68 17.15
C THR A 98 23.35 8.25 18.60
N MET A 99 22.23 7.68 19.03
CA MET A 99 22.02 7.25 20.41
C MET A 99 21.10 6.02 20.47
N ALA A 100 21.35 5.15 21.45
CA ALA A 100 20.48 4.06 21.84
C ALA A 100 20.00 4.28 23.29
N TYR A 101 18.68 4.33 23.46
CA TYR A 101 18.01 4.58 24.73
C TYR A 101 17.45 3.24 25.23
N LYS A 102 18.03 2.71 26.30
CA LYS A 102 17.55 1.47 26.92
C LYS A 102 16.26 1.76 27.67
N LEU A 103 15.26 0.95 27.39
CA LEU A 103 13.99 0.96 28.11
C LEU A 103 13.93 -0.16 29.16
N TYR A 104 15.08 -0.54 29.69
CA TYR A 104 15.22 -1.48 30.80
C TYR A 104 16.32 -1.02 31.74
N SER A 105 16.24 -1.44 33.00
CA SER A 105 17.19 -1.02 34.03
C SER A 105 18.57 -1.66 33.83
N TRP A 106 19.59 -0.82 33.66
CA TRP A 106 20.98 -1.21 33.45
C TRP A 106 21.97 -0.19 34.03
N ASN A 107 23.28 -0.49 33.98
CA ASN A 107 24.33 0.41 34.49
C ASN A 107 24.35 1.77 33.78
N GLN A 108 24.18 1.76 32.47
CA GLN A 108 24.04 2.94 31.63
C GLN A 108 22.73 2.82 30.88
N MET A 109 21.88 3.83 31.00
CA MET A 109 20.57 3.86 30.37
C MET A 109 20.60 4.36 28.92
N THR A 110 21.69 4.99 28.51
CA THR A 110 21.91 5.44 27.13
C THR A 110 23.30 5.01 26.65
N THR A 111 23.44 4.82 25.35
CA THR A 111 24.70 4.49 24.68
C THR A 111 24.82 5.34 23.43
N ALA A 112 25.97 6.01 23.25
CA ALA A 112 26.22 6.82 22.06
C ALA A 112 26.62 5.93 20.88
N GLY A 113 26.17 6.29 19.69
CA GLY A 113 26.47 5.57 18.45
C GLY A 113 25.67 4.29 18.26
N ALA A 114 26.25 3.36 17.50
CA ALA A 114 25.64 2.06 17.22
C ALA A 114 25.57 1.19 18.48
N PHE A 115 24.43 0.54 18.69
CA PHE A 115 24.26 -0.39 19.80
C PHE A 115 24.64 -1.81 19.38
N ASP A 116 25.60 -2.41 20.07
CA ASP A 116 25.99 -3.80 19.90
C ASP A 116 25.39 -4.65 21.03
N SER A 117 24.42 -5.51 20.70
CA SER A 117 23.80 -6.40 21.69
C SER A 117 24.72 -7.55 22.12
N SER A 118 25.72 -7.88 21.31
CA SER A 118 26.68 -8.95 21.57
C SER A 118 27.81 -8.54 22.52
N ALA A 119 28.00 -7.23 22.74
CA ALA A 119 29.01 -6.71 23.65
C ALA A 119 28.79 -7.24 25.08
N THR A 120 29.85 -7.69 25.75
CA THR A 120 29.80 -8.30 27.10
C THR A 120 29.07 -7.43 28.13
N ASN A 121 29.20 -6.10 28.04
CA ASN A 121 28.54 -5.15 28.95
C ASN A 121 27.03 -4.98 28.71
N ASN A 122 26.52 -5.49 27.59
CA ASN A 122 25.10 -5.48 27.22
C ASN A 122 24.44 -6.86 27.35
N GLN A 123 25.23 -7.92 27.51
CA GLN A 123 24.74 -9.27 27.73
C GLN A 123 24.42 -9.55 29.20
N ILE A 124 23.49 -10.49 29.41
CA ILE A 124 23.16 -11.04 30.71
C ILE A 124 24.28 -12.03 31.10
N PRO A 125 25.01 -11.81 32.22
CA PRO A 125 26.05 -12.74 32.66
C PRO A 125 25.46 -14.10 33.05
N THR A 126 26.17 -15.19 32.79
CA THR A 126 25.74 -16.55 33.19
C THR A 126 25.48 -16.69 34.69
N ALA A 127 26.22 -15.94 35.52
CA ALA A 127 26.12 -15.95 36.97
C ALA A 127 25.05 -14.98 37.54
N TRP A 128 24.21 -14.34 36.71
CA TRP A 128 23.26 -13.30 37.14
C TRP A 128 22.37 -13.74 38.32
N SER A 129 21.93 -15.00 38.34
CA SER A 129 21.01 -15.54 39.35
C SER A 129 21.67 -15.74 40.71
N THR A 130 23.00 -15.79 40.75
CA THR A 130 23.80 -15.82 41.99
C THR A 130 24.12 -14.44 42.53
N GLN A 131 23.68 -13.37 41.85
CA GLN A 131 23.97 -11.98 42.22
C GLN A 131 22.68 -11.18 42.53
N PRO A 132 21.89 -11.57 43.56
CA PRO A 132 20.59 -10.95 43.88
C PRO A 132 20.67 -9.46 44.27
N ALA A 133 21.84 -8.98 44.72
CA ALA A 133 22.08 -7.56 44.98
C ALA A 133 22.18 -6.72 43.70
N ILE A 134 22.52 -7.35 42.56
CA ILE A 134 22.72 -6.67 41.27
C ILE A 134 21.55 -6.93 40.33
N PHE A 135 21.06 -8.15 40.27
CA PHE A 135 20.04 -8.57 39.31
C PHE A 135 18.74 -8.98 40.00
N THR A 136 17.65 -8.86 39.23
CA THR A 136 16.34 -9.41 39.59
C THR A 136 15.66 -9.95 38.34
N ASP A 137 14.92 -11.03 38.50
CA ASP A 137 14.09 -11.59 37.45
C ASP A 137 12.71 -10.92 37.47
N LEU A 138 12.37 -10.19 36.40
CA LEU A 138 11.06 -9.56 36.24
C LEU A 138 9.96 -10.59 35.98
N ASN A 139 10.30 -11.75 35.41
CA ASN A 139 9.36 -12.83 35.13
C ASN A 139 9.32 -13.88 36.25
N GLN A 140 9.89 -13.60 37.43
CA GLN A 140 9.93 -14.55 38.54
C GLN A 140 8.50 -14.94 38.97
N PRO A 141 8.13 -16.23 38.89
CA PRO A 141 6.75 -16.64 39.07
C PRO A 141 6.42 -16.89 40.55
N ILE A 142 5.12 -16.93 40.88
CA ILE A 142 4.60 -17.22 42.23
C ILE A 142 3.80 -18.52 42.21
N LYS A 143 4.10 -19.42 43.15
CA LYS A 143 3.37 -20.69 43.32
C LYS A 143 2.08 -20.45 44.13
N ILE A 144 0.94 -20.90 43.60
CA ILE A 144 -0.35 -20.81 44.31
C ILE A 144 -0.47 -21.98 45.31
N PRO A 145 -0.76 -21.73 46.60
CA PRO A 145 -1.03 -22.80 47.57
C PRO A 145 -2.35 -23.54 47.27
N GLY A 146 -2.36 -24.87 47.31
CA GLY A 146 -3.60 -25.69 47.29
C GLY A 146 -4.03 -26.29 45.95
N THR A 147 -3.31 -26.02 44.85
CA THR A 147 -3.40 -26.78 43.59
C THR A 147 -2.25 -27.79 43.52
N ASN A 148 -2.41 -28.90 42.77
CA ASN A 148 -1.42 -29.99 42.64
C ASN A 148 -0.06 -29.51 42.09
N GLY A 149 0.77 -28.84 42.89
CA GLY A 149 2.20 -28.55 42.65
C GLY A 149 2.63 -27.83 41.35
N ALA A 150 1.74 -27.65 40.37
CA ALA A 150 2.06 -27.36 38.97
C ALA A 150 1.55 -26.00 38.48
N ASN A 151 0.62 -25.35 39.18
CA ASN A 151 0.08 -24.06 38.72
C ASN A 151 0.90 -22.90 39.31
N VAL A 152 1.81 -22.38 38.49
CA VAL A 152 2.63 -21.20 38.80
C VAL A 152 2.15 -20.03 37.95
N VAL A 153 2.00 -18.83 38.54
CA VAL A 153 1.58 -17.63 37.79
C VAL A 153 2.79 -16.78 37.46
N TYR A 154 2.90 -16.39 36.20
CA TYR A 154 3.98 -15.54 35.69
C TYR A 154 3.49 -14.10 35.51
N PRO A 155 4.34 -13.09 35.78
CA PRO A 155 3.97 -11.69 35.65
C PRO A 155 4.11 -11.12 34.21
N VAL A 156 4.91 -11.73 33.34
CA VAL A 156 5.18 -11.21 31.97
C VAL A 156 4.88 -12.25 30.89
N LEU A 157 5.60 -13.37 30.89
CA LEU A 157 5.48 -14.45 29.91
C LEU A 157 5.21 -15.75 30.65
N ASP A 158 4.15 -16.45 30.27
CA ASP A 158 3.84 -17.76 30.84
C ASP A 158 4.96 -18.77 30.55
N GLY A 159 5.43 -19.43 31.60
CA GLY A 159 6.46 -20.47 31.50
C GLY A 159 5.89 -21.88 31.64
N ASN A 160 4.57 -22.01 31.86
CA ASN A 160 3.93 -23.30 32.00
C ASN A 160 3.86 -24.03 30.65
N ASN A 161 4.01 -25.37 30.67
CA ASN A 161 3.88 -26.24 29.49
C ASN A 161 4.83 -25.92 28.32
N LEU A 162 5.96 -25.25 28.56
CA LEU A 162 7.02 -25.10 27.55
C LEU A 162 7.73 -26.45 27.31
N ALA A 163 7.65 -26.96 26.08
CA ALA A 163 8.26 -28.21 25.64
C ALA A 163 9.46 -27.95 24.71
N PRO A 164 10.51 -28.80 24.76
CA PRO A 164 11.66 -28.68 23.86
C PRO A 164 11.32 -29.21 22.45
N ILE A 165 11.44 -28.35 21.43
CA ILE A 165 11.28 -28.68 20.01
C ILE A 165 12.52 -28.17 19.26
N SER A 166 13.20 -29.06 18.54
CA SER A 166 14.33 -28.71 17.65
C SER A 166 15.42 -27.82 18.29
N GLY A 167 15.71 -28.03 19.59
CA GLY A 167 16.74 -27.28 20.31
C GLY A 167 16.30 -25.93 20.92
N SER A 168 15.01 -25.59 20.83
CA SER A 168 14.39 -24.43 21.53
C SER A 168 13.17 -24.89 22.33
N LYS A 169 12.68 -24.09 23.27
CA LYS A 169 11.43 -24.35 23.97
C LYS A 169 10.28 -23.54 23.36
N THR A 170 9.09 -24.14 23.26
CA THR A 170 7.86 -23.47 22.80
C THR A 170 6.64 -24.16 23.40
N TYR A 171 5.42 -23.68 23.11
CA TYR A 171 4.19 -24.38 23.48
C TYR A 171 3.88 -25.46 22.44
N ASP A 172 3.58 -26.67 22.92
CA ASP A 172 3.19 -27.83 22.11
C ASP A 172 2.26 -28.71 22.96
N ALA A 173 1.02 -28.25 23.11
CA ALA A 173 0.01 -28.93 23.91
C ALA A 173 -0.51 -30.21 23.22
N ASN A 174 -0.42 -30.29 21.88
CA ASN A 174 -0.92 -31.41 21.10
C ASN A 174 0.14 -32.52 20.85
N GLY A 175 1.42 -32.26 21.13
CA GLY A 175 2.53 -33.19 20.99
C GLY A 175 2.96 -33.45 19.54
N ASP A 176 2.64 -32.56 18.60
CA ASP A 176 2.91 -32.73 17.18
C ASP A 176 4.33 -32.28 16.76
N ASN A 177 5.15 -31.86 17.73
CA ASN A 177 6.49 -31.27 17.55
C ASN A 177 6.50 -29.99 16.71
N LYS A 178 5.41 -29.22 16.72
CA LYS A 178 5.32 -27.87 16.17
C LYS A 178 4.92 -26.89 17.26
N ALA A 179 5.26 -25.62 17.06
CA ALA A 179 4.86 -24.57 17.98
C ALA A 179 3.36 -24.30 17.81
N ASP A 180 2.61 -24.31 18.92
CA ASP A 180 1.20 -23.87 18.93
C ASP A 180 1.12 -22.37 18.59
N ILE A 181 2.05 -21.56 19.07
CA ILE A 181 2.15 -20.15 18.69
C ILE A 181 3.21 -20.00 17.61
N GLU A 182 2.77 -19.69 16.39
CA GLU A 182 3.66 -19.50 15.25
C GLU A 182 4.65 -18.36 15.56
N GLY A 183 5.95 -18.65 15.42
CA GLY A 183 6.97 -17.63 15.62
C GLY A 183 7.43 -17.37 17.04
N PHE A 184 6.95 -18.18 17.99
CA PHE A 184 7.42 -18.16 19.36
C PHE A 184 8.45 -19.27 19.62
N SER A 185 9.58 -18.90 20.19
CA SER A 185 10.52 -19.85 20.77
C SER A 185 11.43 -19.20 21.80
N VAL A 186 11.94 -20.01 22.72
CA VAL A 186 12.94 -19.63 23.72
C VAL A 186 14.17 -20.48 23.47
N SER A 187 15.31 -19.85 23.17
CA SER A 187 16.56 -20.56 22.91
C SER A 187 16.96 -21.47 24.07
N ALA A 188 17.53 -22.64 23.79
CA ALA A 188 18.15 -23.48 24.82
C ALA A 188 19.32 -22.79 25.55
N SER A 189 19.90 -21.74 24.94
CA SER A 189 20.93 -20.90 25.58
C SER A 189 20.35 -19.84 26.53
N ALA A 190 19.04 -19.83 26.77
CA ALA A 190 18.42 -18.91 27.73
C ALA A 190 19.11 -19.01 29.10
N PRO A 191 19.37 -17.87 29.76
CA PRO A 191 20.09 -17.87 31.03
C PRO A 191 19.25 -18.59 32.10
N THR A 192 19.86 -19.41 32.95
CA THR A 192 19.10 -20.24 33.93
C THR A 192 19.08 -19.62 35.33
N ALA A 193 17.93 -19.66 35.99
CA ALA A 193 17.79 -19.42 37.43
C ALA A 193 17.77 -20.76 38.19
N SER A 194 18.63 -20.94 39.20
CA SER A 194 18.67 -22.14 40.05
C SER A 194 17.95 -21.91 41.40
N GLY A 195 17.40 -22.98 42.02
CA GLY A 195 16.79 -22.92 43.36
C GLY A 195 15.29 -22.60 43.37
N SER A 196 14.79 -21.93 44.42
CA SER A 196 13.37 -21.57 44.58
C SER A 196 12.84 -20.56 43.55
N GLY A 197 13.72 -19.97 42.76
CA GLY A 197 13.42 -19.09 41.62
C GLY A 197 13.61 -19.76 40.25
N ALA A 198 13.59 -21.10 40.17
CA ALA A 198 13.64 -21.82 38.91
C ALA A 198 12.53 -21.31 37.96
N ASN A 199 12.95 -20.74 36.85
CA ASN A 199 12.10 -20.13 35.84
C ASN A 199 12.58 -20.63 34.46
N PRO A 200 11.71 -21.26 33.64
CA PRO A 200 12.08 -21.71 32.31
C PRO A 200 12.30 -20.55 31.31
N VAL A 201 11.81 -19.34 31.62
CA VAL A 201 11.88 -18.11 30.83
C VAL A 201 12.17 -16.88 31.71
N PRO A 202 13.37 -16.82 32.35
CA PRO A 202 13.71 -15.67 33.18
C PRO A 202 13.93 -14.43 32.32
N MET A 203 13.65 -13.26 32.89
CA MET A 203 13.86 -11.94 32.29
C MET A 203 14.67 -11.06 33.25
N PRO A 204 15.98 -11.31 33.36
CA PRO A 204 16.83 -10.65 34.34
C PRO A 204 17.22 -9.23 33.92
N VAL A 205 17.03 -8.28 34.83
CA VAL A 205 17.46 -6.88 34.68
C VAL A 205 18.25 -6.46 35.91
N LYS A 206 18.97 -5.34 35.82
CA LYS A 206 19.73 -4.83 36.96
C LYS A 206 18.86 -3.97 37.87
N TRP A 207 19.13 -4.01 39.17
CA TRP A 207 18.60 -3.04 40.11
C TRP A 207 19.20 -1.66 39.88
N LEU A 208 18.41 -0.62 40.10
CA LEU A 208 18.85 0.75 40.28
C LEU A 208 18.48 1.17 41.70
N TYR A 209 19.47 1.57 42.49
CA TYR A 209 19.26 1.95 43.90
C TYR A 209 18.86 3.40 44.02
N VAL A 210 17.92 3.68 44.92
CA VAL A 210 17.36 5.01 45.21
C VAL A 210 17.82 5.44 46.60
N LEU A 211 18.41 6.65 46.67
CA LEU A 211 18.90 7.26 47.89
C LEU A 211 17.85 8.20 48.50
N GLU A 212 18.01 8.58 49.78
CA GLU A 212 17.09 9.48 50.50
C GLU A 212 16.84 10.81 49.77
N ASN A 213 17.86 11.36 49.13
CA ASN A 213 17.76 12.58 48.33
C ASN A 213 17.11 12.39 46.94
N GLY A 214 16.61 11.19 46.62
CA GLY A 214 15.98 10.85 45.34
C GLY A 214 16.97 10.51 44.22
N LYS A 215 18.29 10.57 44.45
CA LYS A 215 19.29 10.19 43.45
C LYS A 215 19.18 8.69 43.17
N ILE A 216 19.19 8.34 41.89
CA ILE A 216 19.20 6.95 41.40
C ILE A 216 20.62 6.61 40.95
N ALA A 217 21.16 5.49 41.42
CA ALA A 217 22.50 5.02 41.06
C ALA A 217 22.50 3.52 40.73
N PRO A 218 23.18 3.10 39.65
CA PRO A 218 23.41 1.69 39.38
C PRO A 218 24.39 1.11 40.43
N PRO A 219 24.22 -0.16 40.82
CA PRO A 219 25.13 -0.82 41.74
C PRO A 219 26.40 -1.30 41.03
N THR A 220 27.53 -1.33 41.76
CA THR A 220 28.71 -2.10 41.38
C THR A 220 28.84 -3.30 42.31
N SER A 221 29.17 -4.47 41.76
CA SER A 221 29.35 -5.69 42.55
C SER A 221 30.65 -5.61 43.36
N SER A 222 30.55 -5.91 44.66
CA SER A 222 31.69 -6.20 45.54
C SER A 222 31.79 -7.71 45.82
N THR A 223 30.65 -8.40 45.94
CA THR A 223 30.52 -9.88 46.05
C THR A 223 29.18 -10.36 45.44
N SER A 224 28.80 -11.62 45.64
CA SER A 224 27.51 -12.18 45.16
C SER A 224 26.29 -11.58 45.88
N ASN A 225 26.40 -11.23 47.16
CA ASN A 225 25.28 -10.75 48.00
C ASN A 225 25.38 -9.27 48.35
N GLU A 226 26.40 -8.58 47.86
CA GLU A 226 26.66 -7.17 48.20
C GLU A 226 26.75 -6.29 46.95
N ALA A 227 26.22 -5.08 47.07
CA ALA A 227 26.23 -4.06 46.04
C ALA A 227 26.69 -2.72 46.63
N THR A 228 27.72 -2.13 46.04
CA THR A 228 28.16 -0.76 46.37
C THR A 228 27.38 0.24 45.53
N VAL A 229 26.87 1.30 46.16
CA VAL A 229 26.00 2.31 45.56
C VAL A 229 26.67 3.69 45.64
N ALA A 230 27.04 4.24 44.49
CA ALA A 230 27.73 5.52 44.42
C ALA A 230 26.88 6.69 44.96
N GLY A 231 27.44 7.46 45.90
CA GLY A 231 26.78 8.63 46.50
C GLY A 231 25.91 8.34 47.72
N ALA A 232 25.83 7.08 48.17
CA ALA A 232 25.25 6.72 49.45
C ALA A 232 26.20 7.07 50.60
N SER A 233 25.65 7.58 51.71
CA SER A 233 26.40 7.92 52.92
C SER A 233 25.51 7.80 54.16
N ALA A 234 26.07 7.99 55.35
CA ALA A 234 25.30 7.96 56.59
C ALA A 234 24.17 9.01 56.63
N THR A 235 24.33 10.12 55.91
CA THR A 235 23.37 11.23 55.80
C THR A 235 22.51 11.18 54.53
N ASN A 236 22.78 10.25 53.62
CA ASN A 236 22.02 10.02 52.39
C ASN A 236 21.91 8.51 52.15
N GLN A 237 21.01 7.88 52.91
CA GLN A 237 20.95 6.42 52.98
C GLN A 237 20.28 5.79 51.75
N ILE A 238 20.53 4.51 51.55
CA ILE A 238 19.83 3.68 50.57
C ILE A 238 18.42 3.38 51.10
N VAL A 239 17.37 3.81 50.39
CA VAL A 239 15.96 3.69 50.82
C VAL A 239 15.10 2.81 49.93
N GLY A 240 15.56 2.53 48.71
CA GLY A 240 14.81 1.75 47.74
C GLY A 240 15.66 1.21 46.63
N ARG A 241 15.07 0.31 45.84
CA ARG A 241 15.61 -0.09 44.53
C ARG A 241 14.47 -0.36 43.55
N ILE A 242 14.74 -0.07 42.29
CA ILE A 242 13.81 -0.21 41.18
C ILE A 242 14.43 -1.02 40.06
N ALA A 243 13.63 -1.82 39.40
CA ALA A 243 13.99 -2.59 38.22
C ALA A 243 12.81 -2.57 37.26
N PHE A 244 13.06 -2.41 35.97
CA PHE A 244 12.00 -2.36 34.97
C PHE A 244 12.48 -2.81 33.60
N TRP A 245 11.52 -3.19 32.76
CA TRP A 245 11.66 -3.42 31.33
C TRP A 245 10.37 -2.95 30.65
N THR A 246 10.53 -2.26 29.53
CA THR A 246 9.42 -1.73 28.77
C THR A 246 9.23 -2.50 27.47
N ASP A 247 8.07 -3.11 27.32
CA ASP A 247 7.63 -3.74 26.09
C ASP A 247 7.06 -2.71 25.11
N ASP A 248 7.20 -2.99 23.81
CA ASP A 248 6.58 -2.22 22.74
C ASP A 248 5.25 -2.91 22.35
N GLU A 249 4.12 -2.25 22.64
CA GLU A 249 2.80 -2.86 22.42
C GLU A 249 2.46 -3.04 20.95
N SER A 250 3.06 -2.28 20.03
CA SER A 250 2.83 -2.51 18.60
C SER A 250 3.58 -3.74 18.09
N CYS A 251 4.54 -4.32 18.83
CA CYS A 251 5.12 -5.63 18.48
C CYS A 251 4.16 -6.81 18.75
N LYS A 252 2.97 -6.55 19.33
CA LYS A 252 1.92 -7.52 19.60
C LYS A 252 0.76 -7.35 18.62
N VAL A 253 -0.07 -8.39 18.49
CA VAL A 253 -1.28 -8.32 17.66
C VAL A 253 -2.42 -7.69 18.45
N ASN A 254 -3.06 -6.66 17.89
CA ASN A 254 -4.15 -5.95 18.55
C ASN A 254 -5.50 -6.62 18.30
N VAL A 255 -6.08 -7.23 19.34
CA VAL A 255 -7.34 -8.00 19.25
C VAL A 255 -8.58 -7.15 18.97
N ASN A 256 -8.49 -5.82 19.12
CA ASN A 256 -9.60 -4.92 18.78
C ASN A 256 -9.66 -4.58 17.28
N THR A 257 -8.60 -4.86 16.52
CA THR A 257 -8.48 -4.49 15.11
C THR A 257 -8.12 -5.66 14.20
N ALA A 258 -7.37 -6.64 14.69
CA ALA A 258 -6.98 -7.86 13.98
C ALA A 258 -8.12 -8.89 13.98
N SER A 259 -8.13 -9.77 12.98
CA SER A 259 -9.14 -10.83 12.86
C SER A 259 -8.54 -12.06 12.18
N GLU A 260 -9.23 -12.67 11.21
CA GLU A 260 -8.66 -13.71 10.36
C GLU A 260 -8.72 -13.29 8.89
N GLY A 261 -7.57 -12.95 8.31
CA GLY A 261 -7.51 -12.38 6.97
C GLY A 261 -7.74 -13.40 5.86
N SER A 262 -8.45 -13.01 4.81
CA SER A 262 -8.51 -13.79 3.57
C SER A 262 -8.16 -12.93 2.35
N TYR A 263 -7.41 -13.52 1.43
CA TYR A 263 -6.83 -12.81 0.31
C TYR A 263 -7.90 -12.23 -0.63
N MET A 264 -7.68 -10.99 -1.07
CA MET A 264 -8.47 -10.32 -2.08
C MET A 264 -7.56 -9.42 -2.91
N ASP A 265 -7.83 -9.39 -4.20
CA ASP A 265 -7.19 -8.48 -5.15
C ASP A 265 -8.07 -8.36 -6.39
N MET A 266 -7.81 -7.34 -7.21
CA MET A 266 -8.40 -7.29 -8.55
C MET A 266 -7.92 -8.51 -9.35
N PRO A 267 -8.81 -9.25 -10.02
CA PRO A 267 -8.41 -10.34 -10.90
C PRO A 267 -7.48 -9.84 -12.01
N ARG A 268 -6.43 -10.60 -12.34
CA ARG A 268 -5.39 -10.26 -13.33
C ARG A 268 -5.15 -11.38 -14.35
N PHE A 269 -5.70 -12.58 -14.16
CA PHE A 269 -5.39 -13.75 -14.99
C PHE A 269 -6.62 -14.55 -15.37
N ASN A 270 -6.68 -15.12 -16.57
CA ASN A 270 -7.75 -16.03 -16.92
C ASN A 270 -7.55 -17.43 -16.30
N SER A 271 -7.57 -17.51 -14.97
CA SER A 271 -7.38 -18.73 -14.18
C SER A 271 -8.60 -19.05 -13.33
N SER A 272 -8.76 -20.32 -12.96
CA SER A 272 -9.85 -20.74 -12.07
C SER A 272 -9.83 -20.02 -10.71
N TYR A 273 -8.64 -19.69 -10.20
CA TYR A 273 -8.47 -18.98 -8.93
C TYR A 273 -8.93 -17.51 -9.02
N ASP A 274 -8.52 -16.80 -10.08
CA ASP A 274 -8.91 -15.40 -10.25
C ASP A 274 -10.40 -15.26 -10.63
N MET A 275 -10.95 -16.20 -11.40
CA MET A 275 -12.37 -16.18 -11.78
C MET A 275 -13.31 -16.56 -10.63
N GLY A 276 -12.93 -17.50 -9.77
CA GLY A 276 -13.75 -17.94 -8.63
C GLY A 276 -13.60 -17.01 -7.42
N PRO A 277 -12.60 -17.26 -6.55
CA PRO A 277 -12.35 -16.49 -5.33
C PRO A 277 -12.30 -14.96 -5.44
N LEU A 278 -11.85 -14.41 -6.57
CA LEU A 278 -11.66 -12.96 -6.71
C LEU A 278 -12.78 -12.30 -7.53
N ALA A 279 -13.13 -12.83 -8.70
CA ALA A 279 -14.11 -12.18 -9.58
C ALA A 279 -15.57 -12.53 -9.24
N LYS A 280 -15.86 -13.80 -8.95
CA LYS A 280 -17.22 -14.30 -8.67
C LYS A 280 -17.60 -14.09 -7.21
N TYR A 281 -16.65 -14.31 -6.30
CA TYR A 281 -16.84 -14.26 -4.85
C TYR A 281 -16.16 -13.03 -4.27
N GLN A 282 -16.56 -11.84 -4.75
CA GLN A 282 -15.99 -10.58 -4.29
C GLN A 282 -16.30 -10.27 -2.83
N ALA A 283 -15.39 -9.53 -2.19
CA ALA A 283 -15.63 -9.00 -0.84
C ALA A 283 -16.83 -8.05 -0.84
N VAL A 284 -17.72 -8.23 0.13
CA VAL A 284 -18.90 -7.39 0.31
C VAL A 284 -18.66 -6.29 1.35
N GLN A 285 -19.56 -5.32 1.40
CA GLN A 285 -19.55 -4.27 2.42
C GLN A 285 -19.54 -4.88 3.83
N ASN A 286 -18.68 -4.34 4.69
CA ASN A 286 -18.38 -4.78 6.06
C ASN A 286 -17.60 -6.11 6.19
N GLU A 287 -17.08 -6.66 5.09
CA GLU A 287 -16.17 -7.82 5.11
C GLU A 287 -14.70 -7.37 5.25
N PHE A 288 -14.40 -6.63 6.31
CA PHE A 288 -13.11 -5.95 6.51
C PHE A 288 -11.90 -6.88 6.49
N GLN A 289 -12.08 -8.13 6.88
CA GLN A 289 -11.07 -9.19 6.85
C GLN A 289 -10.61 -9.57 5.43
N ARG A 290 -11.29 -9.04 4.40
CA ARG A 290 -10.93 -9.19 2.97
C ARG A 290 -10.50 -7.87 2.32
N TYR A 291 -10.44 -6.77 3.05
CA TYR A 291 -10.07 -5.48 2.46
C TYR A 291 -8.55 -5.34 2.45
N PRO A 292 -7.90 -5.30 1.27
CA PRO A 292 -6.45 -5.19 1.17
C PRO A 292 -5.90 -4.07 2.06
N GLY A 293 -4.90 -4.38 2.90
CA GLY A 293 -4.28 -3.39 3.79
C GLY A 293 -5.07 -3.03 5.06
N HIS A 294 -6.28 -3.55 5.25
CA HIS A 294 -7.04 -3.32 6.48
C HIS A 294 -6.47 -4.13 7.67
N PRO A 295 -6.38 -3.57 8.90
CA PRO A 295 -5.85 -4.29 10.08
C PRO A 295 -6.54 -5.63 10.38
N ALA A 296 -7.82 -5.78 10.03
CA ALA A 296 -8.55 -7.05 10.17
C ALA A 296 -7.98 -8.20 9.30
N MET A 297 -7.11 -7.91 8.34
CA MET A 297 -6.36 -8.95 7.60
C MET A 297 -5.20 -9.55 8.39
N THR A 298 -4.79 -8.94 9.51
CA THR A 298 -3.79 -9.49 10.42
C THR A 298 -4.41 -10.68 11.16
N SER A 299 -3.82 -11.87 10.99
CA SER A 299 -4.45 -13.16 11.32
C SER A 299 -4.14 -13.63 12.75
N LEU A 300 -5.17 -13.70 13.59
CA LEU A 300 -5.11 -14.14 14.98
C LEU A 300 -4.85 -15.64 15.13
N SER A 301 -5.11 -16.44 14.08
CA SER A 301 -4.78 -17.87 14.07
C SER A 301 -3.28 -18.19 14.23
N THR A 302 -2.39 -17.21 14.07
CA THR A 302 -0.96 -17.37 14.40
C THR A 302 -0.69 -17.49 15.90
N ILE A 303 -1.62 -17.02 16.74
CA ILE A 303 -1.56 -17.07 18.19
C ILE A 303 -2.60 -18.06 18.74
N PHE A 304 -3.72 -18.22 18.06
CA PHE A 304 -4.80 -19.14 18.41
C PHE A 304 -5.02 -20.17 17.27
N PRO A 305 -4.09 -21.11 17.05
CA PRO A 305 -4.14 -22.03 15.91
C PRO A 305 -5.32 -23.00 15.95
N SER A 306 -5.87 -23.26 17.15
CA SER A 306 -7.01 -24.16 17.37
C SER A 306 -8.34 -23.52 16.97
N LEU A 307 -8.40 -22.19 16.86
CA LEU A 307 -9.64 -21.49 16.52
C LEU A 307 -9.80 -21.41 15.01
N THR A 308 -11.01 -21.75 14.54
CA THR A 308 -11.38 -21.53 13.13
C THR A 308 -11.58 -20.04 12.84
N ALA A 309 -11.52 -19.65 11.57
CA ALA A 309 -11.78 -18.28 11.14
C ALA A 309 -13.16 -17.76 11.62
N GLU A 310 -14.20 -18.59 11.52
CA GLU A 310 -15.56 -18.22 11.98
C GLU A 310 -15.62 -18.03 13.50
N THR A 311 -14.87 -18.82 14.27
CA THR A 311 -14.75 -18.63 15.71
C THR A 311 -14.03 -17.31 16.03
N ILE A 312 -12.94 -17.00 15.32
CA ILE A 312 -12.23 -15.73 15.45
C ILE A 312 -13.15 -14.53 15.11
N TYR A 313 -13.94 -14.62 14.05
CA TYR A 313 -14.88 -13.54 13.68
C TYR A 313 -15.91 -13.25 14.77
N LYS A 314 -16.37 -14.27 15.51
CA LYS A 314 -17.35 -14.10 16.60
C LYS A 314 -16.78 -13.39 17.83
N VAL A 315 -15.49 -13.61 18.12
CA VAL A 315 -14.82 -13.02 19.28
C VAL A 315 -14.10 -11.71 18.95
N THR A 316 -13.93 -11.38 17.68
CA THR A 316 -13.32 -10.11 17.25
C THR A 316 -14.34 -8.97 17.31
N PRO A 317 -14.09 -7.86 18.02
CA PRO A 317 -14.99 -6.72 18.03
C PRO A 317 -15.17 -6.13 16.63
N ARG A 318 -16.41 -5.76 16.29
CA ARG A 318 -16.76 -5.04 15.05
C ARG A 318 -16.41 -5.77 13.74
N VAL A 319 -16.14 -7.07 13.81
CA VAL A 319 -16.02 -7.98 12.66
C VAL A 319 -17.12 -9.04 12.77
N ALA A 320 -17.55 -9.61 11.64
CA ALA A 320 -18.46 -10.74 11.63
C ALA A 320 -18.20 -11.63 10.39
N GLY A 321 -18.54 -12.92 10.52
CA GLY A 321 -18.56 -13.86 9.40
C GLY A 321 -19.75 -13.66 8.46
N GLY A 322 -19.77 -14.39 7.36
CA GLY A 322 -20.81 -14.32 6.32
C GLY A 322 -20.35 -13.61 5.04
N GLY A 323 -21.26 -12.91 4.37
CA GLY A 323 -20.94 -12.20 3.12
C GLY A 323 -20.49 -13.15 2.01
N SER A 324 -19.24 -13.00 1.55
CA SER A 324 -18.63 -13.89 0.55
C SER A 324 -18.12 -15.22 1.13
N MET A 325 -18.19 -15.41 2.45
CA MET A 325 -17.62 -16.54 3.17
C MET A 325 -16.14 -16.76 2.84
N GLY A 326 -15.33 -15.69 2.95
CA GLY A 326 -13.89 -15.77 2.66
C GLY A 326 -13.57 -16.01 1.18
N GLY A 327 -14.45 -15.58 0.27
CA GLY A 327 -14.27 -15.78 -1.17
C GLY A 327 -14.70 -17.15 -1.68
N THR A 328 -15.76 -17.74 -1.12
CA THR A 328 -16.31 -19.04 -1.55
C THR A 328 -17.76 -18.96 -2.03
N VAL A 329 -18.50 -17.92 -1.64
CA VAL A 329 -19.91 -17.70 -1.97
C VAL A 329 -20.09 -16.37 -2.68
N ALA A 330 -20.94 -16.35 -3.71
CA ALA A 330 -21.31 -15.12 -4.40
C ALA A 330 -22.38 -14.40 -3.57
N SER A 331 -22.05 -13.21 -3.08
CA SER A 331 -22.96 -12.37 -2.32
C SER A 331 -22.75 -10.90 -2.68
N THR A 332 -23.81 -10.12 -2.58
CA THR A 332 -23.75 -8.65 -2.62
C THR A 332 -24.43 -8.03 -1.40
N THR A 333 -24.78 -8.87 -0.41
CA THR A 333 -25.47 -8.44 0.80
C THR A 333 -24.42 -8.00 1.81
N PRO A 334 -24.46 -6.74 2.29
CA PRO A 334 -23.57 -6.28 3.35
C PRO A 334 -23.63 -7.17 4.59
N ILE A 335 -22.49 -7.38 5.25
CA ILE A 335 -22.46 -8.10 6.53
C ILE A 335 -23.03 -7.20 7.63
N THR A 336 -23.93 -7.75 8.45
CA THR A 336 -24.43 -7.06 9.64
C THR A 336 -23.39 -7.16 10.76
N ILE A 337 -22.88 -6.02 11.20
CA ILE A 337 -21.90 -5.96 12.29
C ILE A 337 -22.61 -5.67 13.61
N THR A 338 -22.40 -6.52 14.62
CA THR A 338 -22.93 -6.30 15.97
C THR A 338 -22.18 -5.14 16.64
N PRO A 339 -22.86 -4.14 17.20
CA PRO A 339 -22.23 -2.96 17.79
C PRO A 339 -21.67 -3.26 19.20
N ASN A 340 -20.68 -4.14 19.27
CA ASN A 340 -20.00 -4.48 20.52
C ASN A 340 -18.96 -3.42 20.91
N ARG A 341 -18.72 -3.23 22.21
CA ARG A 341 -17.63 -2.36 22.67
C ARG A 341 -16.27 -3.03 22.40
N LEU A 342 -15.24 -2.21 22.23
CA LEU A 342 -13.86 -2.70 22.19
C LEU A 342 -13.47 -3.27 23.56
N TYR A 343 -12.54 -4.22 23.54
CA TYR A 343 -11.95 -4.80 24.74
C TYR A 343 -11.04 -3.78 25.43
N ALA A 344 -11.24 -3.61 26.74
CA ALA A 344 -10.39 -2.75 27.56
C ALA A 344 -9.10 -3.46 27.97
N THR A 345 -9.20 -4.75 28.30
CA THR A 345 -8.06 -5.61 28.65
C THR A 345 -8.15 -6.92 27.87
N VAL A 346 -7.01 -7.59 27.72
CA VAL A 346 -6.90 -8.89 27.03
C VAL A 346 -7.77 -9.96 27.71
N ASP A 347 -7.91 -9.90 29.03
CA ASP A 347 -8.73 -10.82 29.83
C ASP A 347 -10.21 -10.82 29.40
N GLU A 348 -10.70 -9.73 28.77
CA GLU A 348 -12.08 -9.65 28.29
C GLU A 348 -12.38 -10.57 27.10
N LEU A 349 -11.34 -11.07 26.40
CA LEU A 349 -11.49 -12.00 25.27
C LEU A 349 -12.11 -13.35 25.68
N LEU A 350 -12.12 -13.70 26.97
CA LEU A 350 -12.82 -14.88 27.50
C LEU A 350 -14.34 -14.70 27.60
N PHE A 351 -14.83 -13.45 27.62
CA PHE A 351 -16.21 -13.14 27.97
C PHE A 351 -17.01 -12.65 26.76
N SER A 352 -18.22 -13.20 26.63
CA SER A 352 -19.24 -12.73 25.70
C SER A 352 -19.86 -11.41 26.19
N PRO A 353 -20.32 -10.54 25.27
CA PRO A 353 -21.10 -9.36 25.64
C PRO A 353 -22.46 -9.70 26.28
N THR A 354 -22.91 -10.95 26.19
CA THR A 354 -24.19 -11.42 26.73
C THR A 354 -24.12 -11.69 28.23
N MET A 355 -25.09 -11.18 28.99
CA MET A 355 -25.27 -11.48 30.41
C MET A 355 -26.27 -12.64 30.58
N SER A 356 -25.99 -13.56 31.51
CA SER A 356 -26.95 -14.58 31.97
C SER A 356 -26.92 -14.63 33.50
N ALA A 357 -28.09 -14.60 34.13
CA ALA A 357 -28.23 -14.65 35.59
C ALA A 357 -27.33 -13.65 36.37
N GLY A 358 -27.11 -12.45 35.83
CA GLY A 358 -26.30 -11.40 36.46
C GLY A 358 -24.78 -11.55 36.29
N SER A 359 -24.30 -12.55 35.55
CA SER A 359 -22.89 -12.71 35.19
C SER A 359 -22.68 -12.67 33.67
N ARG A 360 -21.51 -12.22 33.21
CA ARG A 360 -21.15 -12.31 31.79
C ARG A 360 -20.95 -13.77 31.40
N ARG A 361 -21.50 -14.19 30.26
CA ARG A 361 -21.25 -15.54 29.71
C ARG A 361 -19.80 -15.63 29.22
N THR A 362 -19.21 -16.81 29.26
CA THR A 362 -17.94 -17.06 28.54
C THR A 362 -18.21 -17.20 27.04
N ASN A 363 -17.20 -16.95 26.22
CA ASN A 363 -17.31 -17.10 24.76
C ASN A 363 -17.58 -18.56 24.34
N ASP A 364 -17.29 -19.54 25.21
CA ASP A 364 -17.61 -20.96 25.05
C ASP A 364 -19.10 -21.19 24.76
N ALA A 365 -19.97 -20.37 25.38
CA ALA A 365 -21.42 -20.45 25.16
C ALA A 365 -21.88 -19.98 23.77
N GLU A 366 -21.04 -19.21 23.06
CA GLU A 366 -21.32 -18.63 21.73
C GLU A 366 -20.53 -19.37 20.61
N THR A 367 -19.45 -20.06 20.98
CA THR A 367 -18.49 -20.72 20.06
C THR A 367 -18.59 -22.24 20.07
N GLY A 368 -19.23 -22.85 21.08
CA GLY A 368 -19.46 -24.29 21.13
C GLY A 368 -18.22 -25.07 21.59
N SER A 369 -17.86 -26.14 20.88
CA SER A 369 -16.69 -26.99 21.19
C SER A 369 -15.34 -26.31 20.94
N ASP A 370 -15.33 -25.20 20.20
CA ASP A 370 -14.11 -24.46 19.81
C ASP A 370 -13.87 -23.26 20.74
N ALA A 371 -14.09 -23.47 22.03
CA ALA A 371 -14.01 -22.47 23.08
C ALA A 371 -12.58 -21.98 23.31
N LEU A 372 -12.41 -20.67 23.56
CA LEU A 372 -11.12 -20.12 23.98
C LEU A 372 -10.87 -20.50 25.45
N GLU A 373 -10.00 -21.48 25.68
CA GLU A 373 -9.64 -21.90 27.03
C GLU A 373 -8.85 -20.83 27.79
N SER A 374 -9.06 -20.74 29.11
CA SER A 374 -8.33 -19.79 29.96
C SER A 374 -6.82 -20.00 29.94
N ALA A 375 -6.36 -21.25 29.88
CA ALA A 375 -4.94 -21.59 29.78
C ALA A 375 -4.32 -21.08 28.47
N ALA A 376 -5.02 -21.22 27.34
CA ALA A 376 -4.58 -20.69 26.05
C ALA A 376 -4.51 -19.16 26.07
N LEU A 377 -5.45 -18.48 26.74
CA LEU A 377 -5.37 -17.02 26.88
C LEU A 377 -4.18 -16.57 27.74
N GLU A 378 -3.88 -17.25 28.86
CA GLU A 378 -2.70 -16.93 29.67
C GLU A 378 -1.40 -17.03 28.86
N GLN A 379 -1.26 -18.08 28.05
CA GLN A 379 -0.13 -18.26 27.13
C GLN A 379 -0.08 -17.15 26.06
N ALA A 380 -1.25 -16.68 25.60
CA ALA A 380 -1.35 -15.67 24.54
C ALA A 380 -1.02 -14.23 24.98
N LYS A 381 -1.12 -13.88 26.28
CA LYS A 381 -0.98 -12.49 26.79
C LYS A 381 0.32 -11.78 26.42
N PHE A 382 1.39 -12.53 26.17
CA PHE A 382 2.67 -11.96 25.74
C PHE A 382 2.69 -11.55 24.26
N PHE A 383 1.73 -12.02 23.46
CA PHE A 383 1.67 -11.88 21.99
C PHE A 383 0.54 -10.96 21.51
N ILE A 384 -0.45 -10.68 22.38
CA ILE A 384 -1.61 -9.86 22.06
C ILE A 384 -1.72 -8.62 22.94
N THR A 385 -2.40 -7.59 22.42
CA THR A 385 -2.72 -6.36 23.14
C THR A 385 -4.13 -5.88 22.80
N THR A 386 -4.73 -5.08 23.68
CA THR A 386 -5.94 -4.31 23.35
C THR A 386 -5.63 -2.91 22.85
N THR A 387 -4.38 -2.46 22.98
CA THR A 387 -3.95 -1.09 22.70
C THR A 387 -2.59 -1.10 22.00
N SER A 388 -2.59 -1.04 20.67
CA SER A 388 -1.42 -0.64 19.88
C SER A 388 -1.76 0.58 19.05
N ARG A 389 -1.05 1.69 19.27
CA ARG A 389 -1.15 2.91 18.49
C ARG A 389 0.21 3.28 17.93
N SER A 390 0.22 3.70 16.67
CA SER A 390 1.42 4.11 15.94
C SER A 390 1.28 5.56 15.47
N PRO A 391 2.35 6.36 15.50
CA PRO A 391 2.30 7.75 15.03
C PRO A 391 2.21 7.80 13.50
N GLU A 392 1.44 8.74 12.98
CA GLU A 392 1.30 9.02 11.55
C GLU A 392 2.04 10.29 11.16
N VAL A 393 3.34 10.26 11.42
CA VAL A 393 4.27 11.33 11.06
C VAL A 393 5.41 10.73 10.23
N ASN A 394 5.87 11.49 9.25
CA ASN A 394 6.95 11.09 8.36
C ASN A 394 8.32 11.13 9.09
N LEU A 395 9.38 10.72 8.39
CA LEU A 395 10.76 10.71 8.87
C LEU A 395 11.28 12.10 9.25
N PHE A 396 10.68 13.16 8.69
CA PHE A 396 10.96 14.56 9.04
C PHE A 396 10.23 15.05 10.30
N ASN A 397 9.48 14.16 10.98
CA ASN A 397 8.64 14.47 12.13
C ASN A 397 7.59 15.54 11.81
N ARG A 398 6.90 15.35 10.69
CA ARG A 398 5.79 16.20 10.22
C ARG A 398 4.59 15.34 9.77
N PRO A 399 3.37 15.88 9.70
CA PRO A 399 2.18 15.13 9.30
C PRO A 399 2.29 14.53 7.89
N ARG A 400 1.72 13.35 7.69
CA ARG A 400 1.58 12.74 6.35
C ARG A 400 0.37 13.34 5.61
N VAL A 401 0.40 13.30 4.27
CA VAL A 401 -0.72 13.72 3.44
C VAL A 401 -1.60 12.51 3.09
N ASP A 402 -2.90 12.65 3.28
CA ASP A 402 -3.90 11.65 2.92
C ASP A 402 -3.99 11.46 1.40
N ILE A 403 -4.05 10.21 0.96
CA ILE A 403 -4.19 9.85 -0.46
C ILE A 403 -5.65 9.69 -0.89
N TRP A 404 -6.62 9.82 0.01
CA TRP A 404 -8.04 9.83 -0.33
C TRP A 404 -8.47 11.22 -0.83
N PRO A 405 -9.04 11.35 -2.04
CA PRO A 405 -9.49 12.63 -2.56
C PRO A 405 -10.81 13.07 -1.91
N VAL A 406 -10.88 14.33 -1.47
CA VAL A 406 -12.08 14.88 -0.82
C VAL A 406 -12.67 16.00 -1.67
N SER A 407 -14.01 16.09 -1.76
CA SER A 407 -14.66 17.21 -2.46
C SER A 407 -14.36 18.55 -1.77
N LEU A 408 -14.19 19.63 -2.54
CA LEU A 408 -14.13 20.99 -2.00
C LEU A 408 -15.41 21.35 -1.23
N TYR A 409 -16.56 20.93 -1.75
CA TYR A 409 -17.86 21.18 -1.14
C TYR A 409 -18.08 20.24 0.05
N GLU A 410 -18.44 20.79 1.21
CA GLU A 410 -18.48 20.05 2.48
C GLU A 410 -19.89 19.49 2.81
N ASP A 411 -20.86 19.70 1.93
CA ASP A 411 -22.24 19.28 2.14
C ASP A 411 -22.45 17.79 1.83
N SER A 412 -23.59 17.25 2.29
CA SER A 412 -23.93 15.83 2.16
C SER A 412 -24.20 15.37 0.73
N SER A 413 -24.37 16.28 -0.24
CA SER A 413 -24.50 15.91 -1.65
C SER A 413 -23.13 15.70 -2.32
N HIS A 414 -22.02 16.11 -1.69
CA HIS A 414 -20.67 15.95 -2.25
C HIS A 414 -19.73 15.11 -1.38
N ARG A 415 -19.98 15.01 -0.08
CA ARG A 415 -19.20 14.20 0.85
C ARG A 415 -20.08 13.15 1.52
N THR A 416 -19.69 11.90 1.39
CA THR A 416 -20.26 10.80 2.18
C THR A 416 -19.78 10.86 3.63
N VAL A 417 -20.39 10.08 4.51
CA VAL A 417 -19.91 9.90 5.90
C VAL A 417 -18.47 9.38 5.92
N ARG A 418 -18.06 8.55 4.93
CA ARG A 418 -16.66 8.10 4.83
C ARG A 418 -15.73 9.25 4.47
N ASP A 419 -16.09 10.08 3.49
CA ASP A 419 -15.29 11.25 3.11
C ASP A 419 -15.11 12.23 4.28
N GLN A 420 -16.16 12.40 5.09
CA GLN A 420 -16.09 13.20 6.31
C GLN A 420 -15.14 12.60 7.35
N LEU A 421 -15.12 11.27 7.50
CA LEU A 421 -14.18 10.59 8.40
C LEU A 421 -12.73 10.68 7.91
N PHE A 422 -12.47 10.55 6.60
CA PHE A 422 -11.13 10.80 6.05
C PHE A 422 -10.68 12.24 6.30
N ALA A 423 -11.54 13.21 6.00
CA ALA A 423 -11.26 14.62 6.28
C ALA A 423 -10.98 14.84 7.78
N PHE A 424 -11.74 14.23 8.68
CA PHE A 424 -11.52 14.29 10.12
C PHE A 424 -10.15 13.71 10.53
N CYS A 425 -9.80 12.51 10.05
CA CYS A 425 -8.53 11.85 10.38
C CYS A 425 -7.31 12.65 9.88
N SER A 426 -7.50 13.48 8.87
CA SER A 426 -6.44 14.21 8.17
C SER A 426 -6.50 15.73 8.41
N THR A 427 -7.13 16.16 9.51
CA THR A 427 -7.24 17.58 9.90
C THR A 427 -6.77 17.81 11.33
N MET A 428 -6.05 18.91 11.54
CA MET A 428 -5.67 19.43 12.86
C MET A 428 -6.27 20.82 13.08
N ARG A 429 -6.28 21.27 14.34
CA ARG A 429 -6.76 22.61 14.73
C ARG A 429 -8.20 22.88 14.29
N ASN A 430 -9.09 21.93 14.59
CA ASN A 430 -10.53 22.06 14.32
C ASN A 430 -11.19 23.15 15.20
N ASP A 431 -10.47 23.69 16.18
CA ASP A 431 -10.84 24.88 16.96
C ASP A 431 -10.80 26.18 16.13
N LEU A 432 -10.07 26.20 15.01
CA LEU A 432 -9.94 27.38 14.15
C LEU A 432 -11.08 27.49 13.14
N GLN A 433 -11.36 28.73 12.69
CA GLN A 433 -12.28 28.96 11.57
C GLN A 433 -11.79 28.31 10.27
N THR A 434 -10.46 28.23 10.08
CA THR A 434 -9.82 27.49 9.00
C THR A 434 -8.90 26.42 9.59
N PRO A 435 -9.35 25.16 9.65
CA PRO A 435 -8.54 24.05 10.14
C PRO A 435 -7.35 23.73 9.23
N PHE A 436 -6.32 23.09 9.79
CA PHE A 436 -5.14 22.66 9.04
C PHE A 436 -5.39 21.30 8.39
N ARG A 437 -5.77 21.31 7.12
CA ARG A 437 -6.07 20.13 6.31
C ARG A 437 -4.80 19.55 5.67
N PHE A 438 -4.65 18.23 5.72
CA PHE A 438 -3.55 17.45 5.12
C PHE A 438 -4.08 16.41 4.12
N TYR A 439 -5.05 16.80 3.30
CA TYR A 439 -5.61 15.99 2.22
C TYR A 439 -5.87 16.89 1.01
N PHE A 440 -5.82 16.32 -0.19
CA PHE A 440 -6.10 17.06 -1.41
C PHE A 440 -7.62 17.21 -1.65
N GLN A 441 -8.01 18.40 -2.09
CA GLN A 441 -9.39 18.73 -2.44
C GLN A 441 -9.60 18.75 -3.96
N ARG A 442 -10.80 18.43 -4.42
CA ARG A 442 -11.16 18.49 -5.85
C ARG A 442 -12.55 19.07 -6.07
N SER A 443 -12.76 19.70 -7.22
CA SER A 443 -14.00 20.41 -7.54
C SER A 443 -14.44 20.25 -9.00
N ASP A 444 -13.49 20.20 -9.95
CA ASP A 444 -13.81 20.20 -11.38
C ASP A 444 -12.92 19.23 -12.17
N ALA A 445 -13.51 18.09 -12.53
CA ALA A 445 -12.86 17.04 -13.33
C ALA A 445 -12.60 17.46 -14.79
N THR A 446 -13.24 18.52 -15.29
CA THR A 446 -13.15 18.91 -16.71
C THR A 446 -12.06 19.96 -16.97
N ASN A 447 -11.54 20.60 -15.92
CA ASN A 447 -10.52 21.64 -16.02
C ASN A 447 -9.12 21.15 -15.62
N ALA A 448 -8.11 21.62 -16.34
CA ALA A 448 -6.71 21.23 -16.14
C ALA A 448 -6.00 22.00 -15.02
N THR A 449 -6.56 23.07 -14.48
CA THR A 449 -5.87 23.95 -13.51
C THR A 449 -6.70 24.29 -12.28
N THR A 450 -8.04 24.13 -12.32
CA THR A 450 -8.93 24.52 -11.20
C THR A 450 -8.54 23.90 -9.87
N ASP A 451 -8.27 22.59 -9.84
CA ASP A 451 -7.95 21.88 -8.60
C ASP A 451 -6.51 22.07 -8.14
N LEU A 452 -5.62 22.67 -8.95
CA LEU A 452 -4.26 23.03 -8.57
C LEU A 452 -3.93 24.47 -8.99
N PRO A 453 -4.49 25.49 -8.30
CA PRO A 453 -4.22 26.88 -8.62
C PRO A 453 -2.73 27.24 -8.51
N THR A 454 -2.34 28.33 -9.19
CA THR A 454 -0.99 28.92 -9.08
C THR A 454 -0.73 29.48 -7.68
N GLY A 455 -1.75 30.10 -7.07
CA GLY A 455 -1.68 30.69 -5.73
C GLY A 455 -1.70 29.65 -4.60
N SER A 456 -1.16 30.03 -3.45
CA SER A 456 -1.16 29.24 -2.21
C SER A 456 -1.93 29.98 -1.11
N SER A 457 -2.87 29.31 -0.45
CA SER A 457 -3.67 29.84 0.66
C SER A 457 -4.09 28.72 1.60
N THR A 458 -4.41 29.07 2.85
CA THR A 458 -4.86 28.12 3.88
C THR A 458 -6.28 27.60 3.66
N THR A 459 -7.02 28.18 2.71
CA THR A 459 -8.42 27.84 2.39
C THR A 459 -8.60 27.44 0.93
N GLY A 460 -9.69 26.73 0.64
CA GLY A 460 -10.07 26.36 -0.72
C GLY A 460 -9.04 25.47 -1.44
N LEU A 461 -9.07 25.50 -2.78
CA LEU A 461 -8.20 24.68 -3.63
C LEU A 461 -6.73 25.14 -3.62
N GLU A 462 -6.46 26.41 -3.27
CA GLU A 462 -5.10 26.91 -3.09
C GLU A 462 -4.37 26.22 -1.93
N ARG A 463 -5.10 25.50 -1.04
CA ARG A 463 -4.51 24.59 -0.05
C ARG A 463 -3.77 23.43 -0.72
N ASN A 464 -4.21 22.96 -1.88
CA ASN A 464 -3.51 21.90 -2.61
C ASN A 464 -2.11 22.34 -3.04
N ARG A 465 -1.95 23.61 -3.43
CA ARG A 465 -0.62 24.18 -3.73
C ARG A 465 0.30 24.12 -2.52
N MET A 466 -0.18 24.57 -1.36
CA MET A 466 0.61 24.48 -0.11
C MET A 466 1.02 23.04 0.22
N LEU A 467 0.10 22.08 0.07
CA LEU A 467 0.39 20.66 0.34
C LEU A 467 1.37 20.05 -0.67
N LEU A 468 1.25 20.39 -1.95
CA LEU A 468 2.19 19.93 -2.97
C LEU A 468 3.60 20.49 -2.73
N ASP A 469 3.71 21.78 -2.41
CA ASP A 469 4.98 22.42 -2.08
C ASP A 469 5.57 21.88 -0.76
N TYR A 470 4.72 21.56 0.22
CA TYR A 470 5.10 20.88 1.46
C TYR A 470 5.73 19.50 1.19
N LEU A 471 5.10 18.67 0.35
CA LEU A 471 5.62 17.36 -0.04
C LEU A 471 6.97 17.50 -0.76
N LYS A 472 7.07 18.42 -1.72
CA LYS A 472 8.30 18.70 -2.47
C LYS A 472 9.41 19.26 -1.58
N LYS A 473 9.08 20.11 -0.60
CA LYS A 473 10.05 20.62 0.38
C LYS A 473 10.64 19.49 1.21
N ASN A 474 9.82 18.55 1.67
CA ASN A 474 10.31 17.39 2.43
C ASN A 474 11.17 16.48 1.53
N ALA A 475 10.71 16.20 0.31
CA ALA A 475 11.42 15.32 -0.62
C ALA A 475 12.73 15.90 -1.20
N SER A 476 12.98 17.20 -1.05
CA SER A 476 14.22 17.88 -1.49
C SER A 476 15.26 18.05 -0.38
N GLN A 477 15.01 17.48 0.80
CA GLN A 477 15.94 17.50 1.93
C GLN A 477 16.55 16.12 2.16
N ALA A 478 17.72 16.10 2.81
CA ALA A 478 18.35 14.88 3.27
C ALA A 478 17.40 14.07 4.16
N ILE A 479 17.05 12.85 3.75
CA ILE A 479 16.04 12.05 4.44
C ILE A 479 16.62 11.54 5.78
N PRO A 480 16.01 11.88 6.93
CA PRO A 480 16.48 11.43 8.24
C PRO A 480 16.58 9.90 8.30
N GLY A 481 17.73 9.39 8.73
CA GLY A 481 18.01 7.96 8.79
C GLY A 481 18.56 7.33 7.51
N PHE A 482 18.60 8.05 6.37
CA PHE A 482 18.96 7.45 5.07
C PHE A 482 19.91 8.29 4.21
N GLY A 483 19.86 9.63 4.31
CA GLY A 483 20.63 10.53 3.45
C GLY A 483 20.01 10.76 2.08
N GLY A 484 20.62 11.69 1.34
CA GLY A 484 20.20 12.10 0.00
C GLY A 484 18.78 12.65 -0.10
N ASP A 485 18.41 13.07 -1.31
CA ASP A 485 17.12 13.69 -1.59
C ASP A 485 16.61 13.31 -2.98
N PHE A 486 15.30 13.41 -3.20
CA PHE A 486 14.66 13.04 -4.47
C PHE A 486 14.85 14.08 -5.57
N LYS A 487 15.14 15.34 -5.23
CA LYS A 487 15.38 16.40 -6.21
C LYS A 487 16.70 16.18 -6.93
N THR A 488 17.77 15.88 -6.19
CA THR A 488 19.07 15.49 -6.74
C THR A 488 18.97 14.16 -7.51
N LYS A 489 18.16 13.21 -7.02
CA LYS A 489 17.97 11.92 -7.67
C LYS A 489 17.33 12.04 -9.06
N TYR A 490 16.21 12.76 -9.16
CA TYR A 490 15.38 12.79 -10.38
C TYR A 490 15.59 14.03 -11.27
N GLY A 491 16.21 15.09 -10.76
CA GLY A 491 16.50 16.29 -11.55
C GLY A 491 15.25 16.89 -12.18
N SER A 492 15.18 16.90 -13.51
CA SER A 492 14.05 17.45 -14.29
C SER A 492 12.72 16.76 -14.02
N ASP A 493 12.73 15.49 -13.64
CA ASP A 493 11.52 14.70 -13.41
C ASP A 493 10.97 14.82 -11.98
N PHE A 494 11.69 15.51 -11.08
CA PHE A 494 11.27 15.66 -9.69
C PHE A 494 9.88 16.31 -9.55
N ASP A 495 9.67 17.46 -10.22
CA ASP A 495 8.39 18.17 -10.16
C ASP A 495 7.27 17.36 -10.86
N GLN A 496 7.64 16.67 -11.94
CA GLN A 496 6.74 15.88 -12.77
C GLN A 496 6.14 14.70 -11.97
N ILE A 497 6.95 13.97 -11.19
CA ILE A 497 6.48 12.88 -10.32
C ILE A 497 5.42 13.37 -9.31
N PHE A 498 5.62 14.55 -8.69
CA PHE A 498 4.65 15.07 -7.72
C PHE A 498 3.35 15.55 -8.37
N THR A 499 3.40 16.10 -9.57
CA THR A 499 2.21 16.44 -10.37
C THR A 499 1.44 15.17 -10.76
N GLU A 500 2.14 14.10 -11.14
CA GLU A 500 1.53 12.81 -11.43
C GLU A 500 0.86 12.18 -10.19
N ILE A 501 1.50 12.23 -9.02
CA ILE A 501 0.91 11.74 -7.76
C ILE A 501 -0.36 12.51 -7.41
N PHE A 502 -0.35 13.84 -7.51
CA PHE A 502 -1.53 14.66 -7.27
C PHE A 502 -2.68 14.29 -8.21
N ASP A 503 -2.40 14.18 -9.51
CA ASP A 503 -3.44 13.84 -10.51
C ASP A 503 -3.93 12.41 -10.37
N TYR A 504 -3.06 11.47 -9.96
CA TYR A 504 -3.44 10.10 -9.64
C TYR A 504 -4.46 10.10 -8.49
N ILE A 505 -4.18 10.80 -7.39
CA ILE A 505 -5.10 10.93 -6.24
C ILE A 505 -6.44 11.55 -6.69
N ARG A 506 -6.39 12.60 -7.52
CA ARG A 506 -7.58 13.26 -8.11
C ARG A 506 -8.46 12.29 -8.89
N CYS A 507 -7.89 11.22 -9.46
CA CYS A 507 -8.56 10.23 -10.30
C CYS A 507 -9.10 8.98 -9.57
N ILE A 508 -9.08 8.97 -8.23
CA ILE A 508 -9.62 7.87 -7.39
C ILE A 508 -11.05 8.18 -6.97
N ASN A 509 -11.87 7.16 -6.69
CA ASN A 509 -13.27 7.26 -6.31
C ASN A 509 -14.05 8.22 -7.22
N LEU A 510 -13.99 8.03 -8.54
CA LEU A 510 -14.68 8.89 -9.52
C LEU A 510 -16.19 8.84 -9.38
N ARG A 511 -16.70 7.73 -8.83
CA ARG A 511 -18.10 7.50 -8.50
C ARG A 511 -18.19 6.73 -7.19
N ASP A 512 -18.79 7.34 -6.18
CA ASP A 512 -19.16 6.66 -4.94
C ASP A 512 -20.53 5.98 -5.13
N PRO A 513 -20.62 4.63 -5.13
CA PRO A 513 -21.85 3.90 -5.33
C PRO A 513 -22.67 3.70 -4.05
N VAL A 514 -22.21 4.20 -2.88
CA VAL A 514 -22.91 4.04 -1.59
C VAL A 514 -24.33 4.60 -1.64
N THR A 515 -24.57 5.64 -2.45
CA THR A 515 -25.90 6.22 -2.66
C THR A 515 -26.58 5.60 -3.88
N LYS A 516 -27.69 4.90 -3.66
CA LYS A 516 -28.41 4.11 -4.69
C LYS A 516 -29.08 4.92 -5.82
N THR A 517 -28.86 6.23 -5.95
CA THR A 517 -29.30 7.02 -7.12
C THR A 517 -28.35 8.20 -7.38
N ASP A 518 -28.09 8.50 -8.66
CA ASP A 518 -27.38 9.72 -9.13
C ASP A 518 -28.10 11.04 -8.73
N SER A 519 -29.24 10.96 -8.03
CA SER A 519 -30.09 12.10 -7.64
C SER A 519 -29.81 12.65 -6.23
N SER A 520 -28.96 12.00 -5.43
CA SER A 520 -28.69 12.37 -4.03
C SER A 520 -27.21 12.64 -3.71
N PHE A 521 -26.32 12.31 -4.64
CA PHE A 521 -24.87 12.53 -4.53
C PHE A 521 -24.32 12.99 -5.88
N VAL A 522 -23.45 13.98 -5.86
CA VAL A 522 -22.81 14.58 -7.03
C VAL A 522 -21.45 13.89 -7.25
N PRO A 523 -21.31 13.00 -8.25
CA PRO A 523 -20.04 12.36 -8.53
C PRO A 523 -19.03 13.38 -9.09
N PHE A 524 -17.74 13.18 -8.80
CA PHE A 524 -16.68 14.06 -9.30
C PHE A 524 -16.61 14.08 -10.84
N ALA A 525 -16.79 12.92 -11.48
CA ALA A 525 -16.71 12.78 -12.94
C ALA A 525 -18.07 12.41 -13.59
N GLY A 526 -19.12 13.18 -13.30
CA GLY A 526 -20.43 13.20 -14.03
C GLY A 526 -21.31 11.94 -13.95
N PRO A 527 -22.65 12.05 -14.12
CA PRO A 527 -23.56 10.89 -14.04
C PRO A 527 -23.52 10.00 -15.30
N LEU A 528 -23.83 8.72 -15.14
CA LEU A 528 -23.97 7.74 -16.24
C LEU A 528 -25.42 7.56 -16.73
N SER A 529 -26.38 8.26 -16.10
CA SER A 529 -27.77 8.30 -16.53
C SER A 529 -28.05 9.55 -17.38
N GLY A 530 -28.63 9.37 -18.58
CA GLY A 530 -28.80 10.42 -19.60
C GLY A 530 -27.69 10.43 -20.65
N THR A 531 -27.39 11.60 -21.24
CA THR A 531 -26.28 11.76 -22.19
C THR A 531 -24.95 11.55 -21.46
N LYS A 532 -24.28 10.40 -21.68
CA LYS A 532 -23.06 10.01 -20.93
C LYS A 532 -21.78 10.74 -21.36
N SER A 533 -21.87 11.79 -22.18
CA SER A 533 -20.71 12.56 -22.66
C SER A 533 -19.93 13.18 -21.49
N GLY A 534 -18.66 12.83 -21.35
CA GLY A 534 -17.77 13.30 -20.28
C GLY A 534 -17.88 12.48 -18.99
N GLY A 535 -18.76 11.48 -18.92
CA GLY A 535 -18.86 10.60 -17.75
C GLY A 535 -17.57 9.80 -17.54
N GLY A 536 -17.07 9.78 -16.30
CA GLY A 536 -15.82 9.12 -15.92
C GLY A 536 -14.54 9.79 -16.42
N GLN A 537 -14.63 10.89 -17.18
CA GLN A 537 -13.48 11.64 -17.69
C GLN A 537 -12.88 12.51 -16.59
N VAL A 538 -11.55 12.57 -16.53
CA VAL A 538 -10.82 13.59 -15.77
C VAL A 538 -9.78 14.21 -16.70
N THR A 539 -9.89 15.49 -17.00
CA THR A 539 -8.89 16.23 -17.79
C THR A 539 -7.55 16.20 -17.05
N PRO A 540 -6.39 15.98 -17.70
CA PRO A 540 -5.13 15.89 -16.98
C PRO A 540 -4.75 17.22 -16.33
N ILE A 541 -4.32 17.21 -15.08
CA ILE A 541 -3.92 18.44 -14.39
C ILE A 541 -2.62 18.99 -15.01
N VAL A 542 -2.48 20.30 -15.05
CA VAL A 542 -1.27 21.02 -15.43
C VAL A 542 -0.84 21.89 -14.26
N ASP A 543 0.37 21.65 -13.75
CA ASP A 543 0.99 22.58 -12.81
C ASP A 543 1.62 23.74 -13.60
N THR A 544 0.94 24.88 -13.60
CA THR A 544 1.41 26.09 -14.31
C THR A 544 2.66 26.72 -13.70
N VAL A 545 3.03 26.37 -12.46
CA VAL A 545 4.24 26.86 -11.79
C VAL A 545 5.48 26.13 -12.30
N THR A 546 5.37 24.81 -12.47
CA THR A 546 6.50 23.94 -12.88
C THR A 546 6.44 23.51 -14.35
N ASN A 547 5.35 23.84 -15.05
CA ASN A 547 5.08 23.41 -16.42
C ASN A 547 5.10 21.87 -16.60
N THR A 548 4.59 21.16 -15.60
CA THR A 548 4.45 19.69 -15.58
C THR A 548 2.98 19.30 -15.74
N ARG A 549 2.71 18.06 -16.14
CA ARG A 549 1.34 17.60 -16.44
C ARG A 549 1.10 16.17 -15.99
N GLY A 550 -0.03 15.90 -15.35
CA GLY A 550 -0.46 14.55 -14.96
C GLY A 550 -1.07 13.76 -16.12
N PHE A 551 -1.76 12.66 -15.79
CA PHE A 551 -2.41 11.78 -16.78
C PHE A 551 -3.92 11.98 -16.89
N GLY A 552 -4.54 12.48 -15.82
CA GLY A 552 -5.98 12.43 -15.63
C GLY A 552 -6.56 11.04 -15.90
N ARG A 553 -7.72 11.06 -16.53
CA ARG A 553 -8.37 9.92 -17.18
C ARG A 553 -8.90 10.39 -18.52
N PHE A 554 -7.96 10.53 -19.45
CA PHE A 554 -8.16 11.27 -20.69
C PHE A 554 -7.32 10.69 -21.84
N PRO A 555 -7.90 10.50 -23.04
CA PRO A 555 -7.17 9.91 -24.16
C PRO A 555 -6.10 10.82 -24.77
N THR A 556 -4.98 10.23 -25.16
CA THR A 556 -3.95 10.83 -26.03
C THR A 556 -3.80 10.04 -27.34
N VAL A 557 -3.01 10.55 -28.29
CA VAL A 557 -2.73 9.87 -29.57
C VAL A 557 -1.65 8.81 -29.36
N SER A 558 -1.96 7.56 -29.74
CA SER A 558 -0.97 6.48 -29.76
C SER A 558 -0.40 6.25 -31.17
N LYS A 559 -1.23 6.45 -32.22
CA LYS A 559 -0.83 6.30 -33.62
C LYS A 559 -1.61 7.26 -34.51
N ALA A 560 -1.00 7.64 -35.62
CA ALA A 560 -1.65 8.34 -36.72
C ALA A 560 -1.36 7.62 -38.03
N PHE A 561 -2.34 7.52 -38.93
CA PHE A 561 -2.14 6.78 -40.17
C PHE A 561 -2.93 7.34 -41.35
N PHE A 562 -2.41 7.07 -42.54
CA PHE A 562 -3.14 7.23 -43.79
C PHE A 562 -3.63 5.88 -44.28
N GLN A 563 -4.90 5.83 -44.69
CA GLN A 563 -5.46 4.72 -45.45
C GLN A 563 -5.72 5.20 -46.89
N PHE A 564 -5.17 4.48 -47.87
CA PHE A 564 -5.39 4.73 -49.29
C PHE A 564 -6.22 3.60 -49.89
N ILE A 565 -7.18 3.98 -50.72
CA ILE A 565 -8.23 3.09 -51.19
C ILE A 565 -8.46 3.27 -52.69
N GLY A 566 -8.72 2.16 -53.40
CA GLY A 566 -9.18 2.17 -54.79
C GLY A 566 -10.71 2.19 -54.87
N THR A 567 -11.29 3.03 -55.72
CA THR A 567 -12.69 3.43 -55.55
C THR A 567 -13.56 3.28 -56.79
N ALA A 568 -12.96 3.42 -57.96
CA ALA A 568 -13.57 3.10 -59.24
C ALA A 568 -12.48 2.72 -60.26
N THR A 569 -12.81 1.87 -61.22
CA THR A 569 -11.91 1.48 -62.32
C THR A 569 -12.57 1.75 -63.66
N ASN A 570 -11.80 1.94 -64.74
CA ASN A 570 -12.41 2.04 -66.07
C ASN A 570 -13.08 0.75 -66.56
N SER A 571 -12.79 -0.42 -65.96
CA SER A 571 -13.55 -1.64 -66.24
C SER A 571 -15.00 -1.60 -65.73
N THR A 572 -15.31 -0.69 -64.80
CA THR A 572 -16.62 -0.58 -64.16
C THR A 572 -17.25 0.80 -64.23
N ASN A 573 -16.49 1.86 -64.55
CA ASN A 573 -16.94 3.25 -64.54
C ASN A 573 -16.31 4.08 -65.68
N SER A 574 -17.14 4.59 -66.59
CA SER A 574 -16.74 5.37 -67.77
C SER A 574 -16.18 6.77 -67.45
N SER A 575 -16.28 7.24 -66.20
CA SER A 575 -15.70 8.52 -65.74
C SER A 575 -14.25 8.42 -65.25
N VAL A 576 -13.68 7.21 -65.22
CA VAL A 576 -12.27 6.97 -64.89
C VAL A 576 -11.52 6.69 -66.20
N PRO A 577 -10.37 7.33 -66.51
CA PRO A 577 -9.66 7.10 -67.76
C PRO A 577 -9.24 5.64 -67.98
N ALA A 578 -9.12 5.23 -69.25
CA ALA A 578 -8.80 3.85 -69.59
C ALA A 578 -7.48 3.36 -68.98
N GLY A 579 -7.55 2.17 -68.37
CA GLY A 579 -6.43 1.55 -67.66
C GLY A 579 -6.05 2.21 -66.34
N LYS A 580 -6.86 3.14 -65.82
CA LYS A 580 -6.65 3.80 -64.52
C LYS A 580 -7.64 3.29 -63.44
N LEU A 581 -7.22 3.45 -62.19
CA LEU A 581 -7.95 3.26 -60.95
C LEU A 581 -8.04 4.61 -60.24
N ARG A 582 -9.24 5.02 -59.85
CA ARG A 582 -9.45 6.17 -58.97
C ARG A 582 -9.08 5.81 -57.54
N VAL A 583 -8.28 6.66 -56.91
CA VAL A 583 -7.75 6.49 -55.56
C VAL A 583 -8.11 7.68 -54.69
N GLN A 584 -8.41 7.38 -53.42
CA GLN A 584 -8.66 8.37 -52.37
C GLN A 584 -7.88 7.99 -51.10
N ALA A 585 -7.65 8.96 -50.21
CA ALA A 585 -7.03 8.77 -48.91
C ALA A 585 -7.84 9.41 -47.78
N ALA A 586 -7.69 8.86 -46.57
CA ALA A 586 -8.17 9.48 -45.34
C ALA A 586 -7.13 9.36 -44.23
N PHE A 587 -7.11 10.36 -43.34
CA PHE A 587 -6.23 10.43 -42.18
C PHE A 587 -7.00 10.10 -40.91
N PHE A 588 -6.45 9.20 -40.09
CA PHE A 588 -7.08 8.71 -38.86
C PHE A 588 -6.09 8.69 -37.69
N LEU A 589 -6.65 8.65 -36.48
CA LEU A 589 -5.91 8.62 -35.22
C LEU A 589 -6.39 7.44 -34.38
N GLU A 590 -5.46 6.67 -33.83
CA GLU A 590 -5.71 5.72 -32.75
C GLU A 590 -5.38 6.40 -31.42
N MET A 591 -6.27 6.22 -30.43
CA MET A 591 -6.17 6.88 -29.13
C MET A 591 -5.75 5.88 -28.05
N PHE A 592 -5.29 6.37 -26.91
CA PHE A 592 -4.93 5.56 -25.75
C PHE A 592 -5.10 6.35 -24.45
N ASP A 593 -5.61 5.71 -23.41
CA ASP A 593 -5.73 6.27 -22.05
C ASP A 593 -4.91 5.43 -21.06
N PRO A 594 -3.82 5.96 -20.47
CA PRO A 594 -3.02 5.25 -19.48
C PRO A 594 -3.79 4.84 -18.21
N SER A 595 -4.88 5.55 -17.88
CA SER A 595 -5.71 5.34 -16.69
C SER A 595 -6.70 4.18 -16.90
N PHE A 596 -6.15 3.00 -17.22
CA PHE A 596 -6.89 1.78 -17.51
C PHE A 596 -7.44 1.13 -16.22
N GLY A 597 -8.76 1.11 -16.07
CA GLY A 597 -9.43 0.59 -14.87
C GLY A 597 -10.92 0.87 -14.87
N PHE A 598 -11.63 0.41 -13.85
CA PHE A 598 -13.10 0.45 -13.80
C PHE A 598 -13.69 1.83 -13.43
N VAL A 599 -15.04 1.87 -13.35
CA VAL A 599 -15.93 2.99 -13.71
C VAL A 599 -15.83 3.30 -15.20
N GLY A 600 -16.92 3.20 -15.96
CA GLY A 600 -16.88 3.49 -17.40
C GLY A 600 -16.45 4.93 -17.72
N VAL A 601 -15.60 5.11 -18.74
CA VAL A 601 -15.13 6.40 -19.26
C VAL A 601 -15.74 6.67 -20.65
N TYR A 602 -16.30 7.86 -20.82
CA TYR A 602 -16.92 8.34 -22.05
C TYR A 602 -16.34 9.71 -22.42
N PRO A 603 -15.08 9.77 -22.88
CA PRO A 603 -14.39 11.01 -23.13
C PRO A 603 -15.14 11.93 -24.11
N TYR A 604 -15.18 13.22 -23.80
CA TYR A 604 -15.83 14.27 -24.57
C TYR A 604 -14.81 15.35 -24.92
N PHE A 605 -14.15 15.15 -26.06
CA PHE A 605 -13.09 16.02 -26.56
C PHE A 605 -13.21 16.23 -28.07
N LYS A 606 -12.65 17.34 -28.57
CA LYS A 606 -12.53 17.62 -30.01
C LYS A 606 -11.11 17.35 -30.47
N ILE A 607 -10.93 17.10 -31.77
CA ILE A 607 -9.61 17.02 -32.40
C ILE A 607 -9.54 18.07 -33.49
N ARG A 608 -8.53 18.93 -33.46
CA ARG A 608 -8.20 19.82 -34.57
C ARG A 608 -6.90 19.36 -35.20
N VAL A 609 -6.90 19.19 -36.51
CA VAL A 609 -5.68 18.84 -37.26
C VAL A 609 -5.38 19.95 -38.25
N THR A 610 -4.12 20.38 -38.30
CA THR A 610 -3.61 21.37 -39.26
C THR A 610 -2.39 20.85 -39.99
N GLY A 611 -2.17 21.30 -41.22
CA GLY A 611 -1.01 20.94 -42.05
C GLY A 611 -1.22 19.76 -43.00
N LEU A 612 -2.42 19.16 -43.02
CA LEU A 612 -2.73 18.06 -43.96
C LEU A 612 -2.76 18.52 -45.43
N ASP A 613 -2.99 19.80 -45.70
CA ASP A 613 -2.95 20.41 -47.04
C ASP A 613 -1.55 20.39 -47.69
N GLY A 614 -0.49 20.24 -46.89
CA GLY A 614 0.88 20.12 -47.37
C GLY A 614 1.22 18.75 -48.00
N PHE A 615 0.35 17.75 -47.83
CA PHE A 615 0.59 16.40 -48.34
C PHE A 615 0.24 16.27 -49.82
N GLN A 616 1.11 15.59 -50.56
CA GLN A 616 0.99 15.41 -52.00
C GLN A 616 1.20 13.95 -52.39
N TRP A 617 0.56 13.57 -53.50
CA TRP A 617 0.75 12.26 -54.14
C TRP A 617 1.13 12.41 -55.62
N GLY A 618 1.81 11.42 -56.19
CA GLY A 618 2.22 11.44 -57.60
C GLY A 618 1.87 10.15 -58.32
N GLY A 619 1.43 10.27 -59.57
CA GLY A 619 1.12 9.15 -60.48
C GLY A 619 1.96 9.19 -61.75
N ALA A 620 1.86 8.16 -62.59
CA ALA A 620 2.58 8.12 -63.86
C ALA A 620 2.12 9.26 -64.80
N PRO A 621 3.07 10.01 -65.43
CA PRO A 621 4.52 9.80 -65.41
C PRO A 621 5.20 10.27 -64.11
N TYR A 622 6.12 9.45 -63.59
CA TYR A 622 6.75 9.62 -62.26
C TYR A 622 7.41 10.99 -62.06
N GLY A 623 7.39 11.48 -60.81
CA GLY A 623 8.13 12.68 -60.39
C GLY A 623 7.33 13.98 -60.37
N THR A 624 6.08 14.00 -60.85
CA THR A 624 5.17 15.15 -60.69
C THR A 624 4.16 14.85 -59.59
N THR A 625 4.21 15.59 -58.48
CA THR A 625 3.27 15.47 -57.37
C THR A 625 2.11 16.46 -57.50
N SER A 626 0.94 16.09 -57.00
CA SER A 626 -0.25 16.92 -56.91
C SER A 626 -0.75 16.96 -55.47
N PRO A 627 -1.29 18.09 -54.99
CA PRO A 627 -1.88 18.17 -53.66
C PRO A 627 -2.96 17.10 -53.46
N MET A 628 -2.98 16.48 -52.28
CA MET A 628 -4.03 15.53 -51.92
C MET A 628 -5.37 16.24 -51.65
N GLY A 629 -5.38 17.55 -51.44
CA GLY A 629 -6.60 18.36 -51.29
C GLY A 629 -7.31 18.21 -49.94
N PHE A 630 -6.58 17.81 -48.89
CA PHE A 630 -7.06 17.91 -47.50
C PHE A 630 -7.26 19.38 -47.08
N PRO A 631 -8.10 19.65 -46.07
CA PRO A 631 -8.22 21.00 -45.51
C PRO A 631 -6.94 21.42 -44.78
N ALA A 632 -6.58 22.70 -44.86
CA ALA A 632 -5.44 23.26 -44.13
C ALA A 632 -5.60 23.21 -42.61
N SER A 633 -6.85 23.32 -42.16
CA SER A 633 -7.27 23.16 -40.77
C SER A 633 -8.69 22.63 -40.74
N ALA A 634 -8.94 21.61 -39.93
CA ALA A 634 -10.30 21.18 -39.63
C ALA A 634 -10.44 20.60 -38.23
N THR A 635 -11.62 20.76 -37.66
CA THR A 635 -11.97 20.25 -36.33
C THR A 635 -12.99 19.13 -36.46
N LEU A 636 -12.65 17.98 -35.89
CA LEU A 636 -13.56 16.86 -35.68
C LEU A 636 -14.32 17.05 -34.36
N ASN A 637 -15.65 17.11 -34.47
CA ASN A 637 -16.54 17.15 -33.32
C ASN A 637 -16.42 15.89 -32.45
N PRO A 638 -16.78 15.95 -31.16
CA PRO A 638 -16.59 14.83 -30.26
C PRO A 638 -17.19 13.52 -30.75
N PRO A 639 -16.63 12.37 -30.33
CA PRO A 639 -17.26 11.07 -30.52
C PRO A 639 -18.67 11.08 -29.91
N GLY A 640 -19.62 10.43 -30.58
CA GLY A 640 -20.92 10.18 -29.96
C GLY A 640 -20.77 9.22 -28.77
N THR A 641 -21.59 9.37 -27.73
CA THR A 641 -21.50 8.53 -26.52
C THR A 641 -21.50 7.02 -26.82
N ASP A 642 -22.31 6.59 -27.79
CA ASP A 642 -22.40 5.19 -28.19
C ASP A 642 -21.16 4.65 -28.91
N ALA A 643 -20.27 5.51 -29.40
CA ALA A 643 -19.02 5.10 -30.03
C ALA A 643 -18.15 4.27 -29.08
N PHE A 644 -18.18 4.60 -27.79
CA PHE A 644 -17.41 3.90 -26.76
C PHE A 644 -18.02 2.55 -26.37
N ASN A 645 -19.32 2.33 -26.65
CA ASN A 645 -19.95 1.01 -26.47
C ASN A 645 -19.49 -0.02 -27.53
N LEU A 646 -18.83 0.44 -28.60
CA LEU A 646 -18.29 -0.40 -29.67
C LEU A 646 -16.83 -0.79 -29.42
N GLU A 647 -16.15 -0.09 -28.52
CA GLU A 647 -14.71 -0.21 -28.26
C GLU A 647 -14.47 -0.33 -26.73
N ASN A 648 -13.31 0.12 -26.24
CA ASN A 648 -12.98 0.08 -24.82
C ASN A 648 -13.56 1.29 -24.07
N PHE A 649 -14.35 1.05 -23.03
CA PHE A 649 -14.93 2.10 -22.18
C PHE A 649 -14.32 2.11 -20.77
N VAL A 650 -13.17 1.44 -20.54
CA VAL A 650 -12.45 1.46 -19.26
C VAL A 650 -11.03 2.06 -19.38
N GLY A 651 -10.73 2.72 -20.50
CA GLY A 651 -9.41 3.27 -20.84
C GLY A 651 -8.55 2.28 -21.63
N GLY A 652 -7.22 2.46 -21.63
CA GLY A 652 -6.27 1.62 -22.36
C GLY A 652 -6.25 1.92 -23.86
N PRO A 653 -5.98 0.93 -24.74
CA PRO A 653 -6.10 1.11 -26.19
C PRO A 653 -7.52 1.54 -26.58
N MET A 654 -7.61 2.49 -27.51
CA MET A 654 -8.89 2.97 -28.05
C MET A 654 -8.80 3.04 -29.57
N GLY A 655 -9.50 2.12 -30.24
CA GLY A 655 -9.43 1.98 -31.70
C GLY A 655 -9.86 3.25 -32.44
N TYR A 656 -9.33 3.42 -33.66
CA TYR A 656 -9.58 4.63 -34.47
C TYR A 656 -11.04 4.80 -34.92
N SER A 657 -11.85 3.74 -34.83
CA SER A 657 -13.26 3.72 -35.22
C SER A 657 -14.11 4.69 -34.38
N ILE A 658 -13.74 4.97 -33.12
CA ILE A 658 -14.48 5.86 -32.21
C ILE A 658 -14.61 7.28 -32.77
N LEU A 659 -13.61 7.74 -33.53
CA LEU A 659 -13.55 9.08 -34.09
C LEU A 659 -14.40 9.22 -35.36
N ALA A 660 -14.67 8.11 -36.05
CA ALA A 660 -15.49 8.06 -37.26
C ALA A 660 -16.96 7.70 -36.97
N TYR A 661 -17.29 7.25 -35.75
CA TYR A 661 -18.66 6.87 -35.39
C TYR A 661 -19.66 8.01 -35.58
N GLY A 662 -20.76 7.72 -36.29
CA GLY A 662 -21.85 8.67 -36.55
C GLY A 662 -21.47 9.82 -37.48
N LYS A 663 -20.29 9.77 -38.12
CA LYS A 663 -19.84 10.80 -39.07
C LYS A 663 -20.33 10.53 -40.49
N GLY A 664 -20.36 11.56 -41.32
CA GLY A 664 -20.88 11.49 -42.70
C GLY A 664 -20.05 12.29 -43.71
N TRP A 665 -20.57 12.37 -44.94
CA TRP A 665 -19.94 13.10 -46.05
C TRP A 665 -20.08 14.62 -45.98
N SER A 666 -21.21 15.09 -45.45
CA SER A 666 -21.61 16.50 -45.44
C SER A 666 -22.35 16.87 -44.16
N GLY A 667 -22.57 18.17 -43.94
CA GLY A 667 -23.27 18.69 -42.75
C GLY A 667 -22.42 18.73 -41.47
N ALA A 668 -23.07 18.96 -40.33
CA ALA A 668 -22.43 19.21 -39.04
C ALA A 668 -21.63 18.00 -38.47
N ASN A 669 -21.93 16.79 -38.92
CA ASN A 669 -21.24 15.55 -38.51
C ASN A 669 -20.24 15.04 -39.56
N ARG A 670 -19.78 15.90 -40.47
CA ARG A 670 -18.78 15.52 -41.48
C ARG A 670 -17.47 15.08 -40.82
N TYR A 671 -16.87 13.98 -41.30
CA TYR A 671 -15.47 13.68 -41.02
C TYR A 671 -14.59 14.49 -41.98
N PRO A 672 -13.73 15.39 -41.49
CA PRO A 672 -13.10 16.37 -42.37
C PRO A 672 -11.79 15.91 -43.02
N PHE A 673 -11.16 14.85 -42.51
CA PHE A 673 -9.80 14.46 -42.89
C PHE A 673 -9.77 13.46 -44.06
N VAL A 674 -10.39 13.86 -45.17
CA VAL A 674 -10.51 13.06 -46.40
C VAL A 674 -9.93 13.86 -47.56
N SER A 675 -9.17 13.19 -48.42
CA SER A 675 -8.53 13.79 -49.59
C SER A 675 -9.49 13.97 -50.77
N GLN A 676 -9.08 14.76 -51.76
CA GLN A 676 -9.62 14.66 -53.12
C GLN A 676 -9.21 13.31 -53.75
N THR A 677 -9.60 13.05 -54.99
CA THR A 677 -9.26 11.79 -55.69
C THR A 677 -8.18 11.98 -56.75
N ILE A 678 -7.39 10.95 -57.04
CA ILE A 678 -6.42 10.89 -58.14
C ILE A 678 -6.62 9.62 -58.96
N ASP A 679 -6.36 9.67 -60.27
CA ASP A 679 -6.46 8.50 -61.16
C ASP A 679 -5.06 7.92 -61.43
N LEU A 680 -4.75 6.77 -60.83
CA LEU A 680 -3.46 6.07 -60.92
C LEU A 680 -3.53 4.87 -61.89
N PRO A 681 -2.43 4.38 -62.45
CA PRO A 681 -2.43 3.13 -63.23
C PRO A 681 -3.06 1.97 -62.44
N ASP A 682 -4.01 1.26 -63.03
CA ASP A 682 -4.69 0.15 -62.35
C ASP A 682 -3.73 -1.05 -62.21
N PRO A 683 -3.38 -1.48 -60.99
CA PRO A 683 -2.45 -2.59 -60.79
C PRO A 683 -3.01 -3.95 -61.25
N ALA A 684 -4.33 -4.09 -61.38
CA ALA A 684 -5.02 -5.29 -61.86
C ALA A 684 -5.07 -5.39 -63.39
N ASN A 685 -4.87 -4.28 -64.09
CA ASN A 685 -4.76 -4.28 -65.54
C ASN A 685 -3.45 -4.97 -65.97
N SER A 686 -3.56 -5.97 -66.86
CA SER A 686 -2.42 -6.75 -67.36
C SER A 686 -1.43 -5.91 -68.16
N GLY A 687 -1.87 -4.78 -68.72
CA GLY A 687 -1.02 -3.82 -69.44
C GLY A 687 -0.23 -2.85 -68.55
N THR A 688 -0.46 -2.82 -67.24
CA THR A 688 0.25 -1.90 -66.32
C THR A 688 1.65 -2.43 -66.02
N ALA A 689 2.68 -1.65 -66.37
CA ALA A 689 4.08 -2.00 -66.11
C ALA A 689 4.34 -2.17 -64.61
N ALA A 690 5.29 -3.03 -64.23
CA ALA A 690 5.58 -3.33 -62.82
C ALA A 690 5.95 -2.06 -62.02
N THR A 691 6.66 -1.12 -62.63
CA THR A 691 7.03 0.15 -62.01
C THR A 691 5.84 1.10 -61.78
N ASP A 692 4.76 0.95 -62.57
CA ASP A 692 3.56 1.79 -62.55
C ASP A 692 2.55 1.34 -61.49
N LYS A 693 2.79 0.19 -60.84
CA LYS A 693 1.97 -0.35 -59.75
C LYS A 693 2.26 0.32 -58.39
N PHE A 694 2.88 1.50 -58.42
CA PHE A 694 3.29 2.27 -57.25
C PHE A 694 3.03 3.77 -57.46
N PHE A 695 2.83 4.49 -56.37
CA PHE A 695 2.62 5.94 -56.36
C PHE A 695 3.59 6.63 -55.38
N ASP A 696 3.86 7.91 -55.67
CA ASP A 696 4.70 8.76 -54.82
C ASP A 696 3.87 9.37 -53.69
N PHE A 697 4.44 9.43 -52.49
CA PHE A 697 3.88 10.16 -51.35
C PHE A 697 4.93 11.15 -50.84
N SER A 698 4.60 12.44 -50.80
CA SER A 698 5.57 13.48 -50.46
C SER A 698 6.02 13.46 -48.99
N GLY A 699 5.25 12.81 -48.11
CA GLY A 699 5.37 13.03 -46.68
C GLY A 699 4.93 14.44 -46.27
N GLY A 700 5.10 14.76 -44.99
CA GLY A 700 4.72 16.05 -44.41
C GLY A 700 4.51 15.96 -42.89
N SER A 701 4.22 17.09 -42.26
CA SER A 701 3.94 17.18 -40.82
C SER A 701 2.47 17.47 -40.57
N ALA A 702 1.86 16.74 -39.63
CA ALA A 702 0.52 17.01 -39.15
C ALA A 702 0.58 17.49 -37.68
N LYS A 703 -0.01 18.65 -37.40
CA LYS A 703 -0.20 19.12 -36.02
C LYS A 703 -1.61 18.72 -35.55
N ILE A 704 -1.68 17.94 -34.49
CA ILE A 704 -2.89 17.46 -33.84
C ILE A 704 -3.05 18.18 -32.51
N GLU A 705 -4.20 18.82 -32.31
CA GLU A 705 -4.58 19.42 -31.05
C GLU A 705 -5.80 18.68 -30.51
N ILE A 706 -5.69 18.18 -29.28
CA ILE A 706 -6.82 17.65 -28.52
C ILE A 706 -7.38 18.80 -27.69
N LEU A 707 -8.68 19.07 -27.84
CA LEU A 707 -9.35 20.18 -27.19
C LEU A 707 -10.44 19.71 -26.25
N ASP A 708 -10.62 20.44 -25.16
CA ASP A 708 -11.82 20.33 -24.34
C ASP A 708 -13.06 20.62 -25.21
N ALA A 709 -14.06 19.75 -25.14
CA ALA A 709 -15.20 19.85 -26.03
C ALA A 709 -16.08 21.07 -25.75
N SER A 710 -16.19 21.48 -24.49
CA SER A 710 -17.07 22.56 -24.03
C SER A 710 -16.45 23.94 -24.27
N SER A 711 -15.25 24.17 -23.75
CA SER A 711 -14.54 25.45 -23.82
C SER A 711 -13.76 25.64 -25.13
N GLY A 712 -13.36 24.57 -25.80
CA GLY A 712 -12.45 24.62 -26.95
C GLY A 712 -10.99 24.91 -26.56
N ALA A 713 -10.64 24.89 -25.27
CA ALA A 713 -9.26 25.04 -24.81
C ALA A 713 -8.41 23.85 -25.26
N VAL A 714 -7.16 24.12 -25.64
CA VAL A 714 -6.21 23.05 -26.03
C VAL A 714 -5.74 22.33 -24.78
N VAL A 715 -5.98 21.02 -24.72
CA VAL A 715 -5.55 20.12 -23.65
C VAL A 715 -4.17 19.53 -23.97
N GLN A 716 -3.92 19.21 -25.24
CA GLN A 716 -2.64 18.68 -25.70
C GLN A 716 -2.37 19.05 -27.16
N THR A 717 -1.11 19.31 -27.50
CA THR A 717 -0.63 19.48 -28.89
C THR A 717 0.40 18.42 -29.23
N LEU A 718 0.26 17.76 -30.38
CA LEU A 718 1.23 16.80 -30.92
C LEU A 718 1.59 17.17 -32.36
N THR A 719 2.88 17.11 -32.70
CA THR A 719 3.36 17.26 -34.09
C THR A 719 3.92 15.92 -34.55
N LEU A 720 3.36 15.38 -35.64
CA LEU A 720 3.73 14.08 -36.20
C LEU A 720 4.29 14.25 -37.61
N ASP A 721 5.48 13.72 -37.84
CA ASP A 721 6.13 13.73 -39.15
C ASP A 721 5.93 12.40 -39.87
N PHE A 722 5.46 12.50 -41.11
CA PHE A 722 5.29 11.37 -42.02
C PHE A 722 6.39 11.41 -43.08
N PRO A 723 7.25 10.38 -43.15
CA PRO A 723 8.33 10.32 -44.12
C PRO A 723 7.83 10.29 -45.57
N ALA A 724 8.62 10.88 -46.47
CA ALA A 724 8.40 10.78 -47.90
C ALA A 724 8.66 9.36 -48.43
N ALA A 725 7.84 8.92 -49.38
CA ALA A 725 7.95 7.66 -50.10
C ALA A 725 7.92 7.92 -51.61
N THR A 726 9.02 8.46 -52.12
CA THR A 726 9.19 8.89 -53.52
C THR A 726 10.29 8.13 -54.26
N GLN A 727 11.00 7.22 -53.58
CA GLN A 727 12.09 6.44 -54.16
C GLN A 727 11.60 5.05 -54.58
N ALA A 728 12.13 4.49 -55.66
CA ALA A 728 11.69 3.18 -56.18
C ALA A 728 11.67 2.06 -55.12
N THR A 729 12.55 2.13 -54.12
CA THR A 729 12.64 1.16 -53.01
C THR A 729 11.60 1.34 -51.91
N ASN A 730 10.98 2.52 -51.79
CA ASN A 730 10.07 2.85 -50.70
C ASN A 730 8.69 3.42 -51.10
N ARG A 731 8.45 3.65 -52.39
CA ARG A 731 7.16 4.08 -52.94
C ARG A 731 6.03 3.14 -52.53
N PHE A 732 4.85 3.70 -52.32
CA PHE A 732 3.71 2.92 -51.87
C PHE A 732 3.07 2.17 -53.04
N PRO A 733 2.63 0.92 -52.86
CA PRO A 733 1.94 0.20 -53.91
C PRO A 733 0.60 0.88 -54.21
N THR A 734 0.15 0.88 -55.45
CA THR A 734 -1.19 1.40 -55.80
C THR A 734 -2.24 0.49 -55.15
N PRO A 735 -3.27 1.04 -54.47
CA PRO A 735 -4.35 0.22 -53.89
C PRO A 735 -5.11 -0.56 -54.98
N LYS A 736 -5.95 -1.50 -54.58
CA LYS A 736 -6.86 -2.22 -55.48
C LYS A 736 -8.29 -1.77 -55.27
N LEU A 737 -9.15 -1.99 -56.27
CA LEU A 737 -10.59 -1.84 -56.10
C LEU A 737 -11.09 -2.86 -55.07
N ALA A 738 -11.85 -2.40 -54.07
CA ALA A 738 -12.43 -3.29 -53.07
C ALA A 738 -13.54 -4.18 -53.68
N PRO A 739 -13.74 -5.42 -53.19
CA PRO A 739 -14.83 -6.30 -53.63
C PRO A 739 -16.23 -5.67 -53.44
N ASN A 740 -17.12 -5.86 -54.43
CA ASN A 740 -18.39 -5.18 -54.77
C ASN A 740 -19.50 -5.01 -53.68
N ASN A 741 -19.22 -5.06 -52.37
CA ASN A 741 -20.25 -4.97 -51.32
C ASN A 741 -20.46 -3.56 -50.73
N VAL A 742 -20.14 -2.48 -51.45
CA VAL A 742 -20.65 -1.14 -51.11
C VAL A 742 -21.94 -0.94 -51.93
N PRO A 743 -23.15 -1.01 -51.34
CA PRO A 743 -24.40 -0.96 -52.10
C PRO A 743 -24.52 0.38 -52.84
N GLU A 744 -25.08 0.32 -54.05
CA GLU A 744 -25.41 1.48 -54.87
C GLU A 744 -26.07 2.60 -54.05
N SER A 745 -25.37 3.72 -53.92
CA SER A 745 -26.00 5.03 -54.04
C SER A 745 -24.91 6.02 -54.46
N SER A 746 -25.34 7.07 -55.15
CA SER A 746 -24.64 8.25 -55.67
C SER A 746 -23.58 8.97 -54.78
N GLN A 747 -22.72 8.31 -53.99
CA GLN A 747 -21.72 8.93 -53.10
C GLN A 747 -20.29 8.36 -53.24
N PRO A 748 -19.22 9.17 -53.37
CA PRO A 748 -17.91 8.68 -53.79
C PRO A 748 -16.92 8.47 -52.62
N ASP A 749 -17.04 7.35 -51.85
CA ASP A 749 -16.00 6.66 -51.00
C ASP A 749 -15.00 7.47 -50.09
N PHE A 750 -14.01 6.93 -49.32
CA PHE A 750 -13.91 6.53 -47.88
C PHE A 750 -14.96 5.55 -47.39
N ARG A 751 -15.50 4.93 -48.44
CA ARG A 751 -16.46 3.84 -48.56
C ARG A 751 -17.66 3.99 -47.62
N SER A 752 -18.14 5.25 -47.58
CA SER A 752 -19.33 5.86 -46.93
C SER A 752 -19.48 5.64 -45.42
N PHE A 753 -18.33 5.52 -44.70
CA PHE A 753 -18.26 5.14 -43.27
C PHE A 753 -19.21 3.98 -42.95
N TYR A 754 -19.22 3.03 -43.90
CA TYR A 754 -20.00 1.81 -44.01
C TYR A 754 -21.42 1.89 -43.41
N ASN A 755 -22.24 2.75 -44.03
CA ASN A 755 -23.67 3.01 -43.86
C ASN A 755 -24.18 3.23 -42.43
N ARG A 756 -23.31 3.94 -41.68
CA ARG A 756 -23.28 4.18 -40.23
C ARG A 756 -23.05 2.86 -39.50
N ILE A 757 -22.48 2.88 -38.31
CA ILE A 757 -22.35 1.68 -37.45
C ILE A 757 -23.76 1.26 -36.94
N ASN A 758 -24.61 0.76 -37.85
CA ASN A 758 -26.08 0.82 -37.89
C ASN A 758 -26.55 -0.35 -38.81
N SER A 759 -27.19 -1.44 -38.37
CA SER A 759 -28.60 -1.52 -37.98
C SER A 759 -28.95 -2.76 -37.11
N SER A 760 -27.94 -3.49 -36.58
CA SER A 760 -28.16 -4.70 -35.73
C SER A 760 -28.23 -4.41 -34.22
N ILE A 761 -27.75 -3.26 -33.72
CA ILE A 761 -27.93 -2.88 -32.31
C ILE A 761 -29.44 -2.77 -31.97
N THR A 762 -30.26 -2.33 -32.93
CA THR A 762 -31.72 -2.29 -32.80
C THR A 762 -32.39 -3.67 -32.60
N SER A 763 -31.66 -4.78 -32.74
CA SER A 763 -32.17 -6.15 -32.60
C SER A 763 -31.61 -6.94 -31.40
N GLY A 764 -30.79 -6.32 -30.54
CA GLY A 764 -30.35 -6.95 -29.29
C GLY A 764 -29.40 -8.16 -29.43
N SER A 765 -28.75 -8.34 -30.59
CA SER A 765 -27.84 -9.46 -30.84
C SER A 765 -26.39 -9.14 -30.41
N THR A 766 -25.74 -10.11 -29.76
CA THR A 766 -24.45 -10.03 -29.04
C THR A 766 -23.18 -10.14 -29.91
N SER A 767 -23.28 -9.95 -31.22
CA SER A 767 -22.15 -10.21 -32.14
C SER A 767 -21.26 -8.97 -32.31
N PHE A 768 -20.10 -8.99 -31.66
CA PHE A 768 -19.01 -8.00 -31.69
C PHE A 768 -18.28 -7.85 -33.05
N ALA A 769 -18.96 -8.09 -34.17
CA ALA A 769 -18.35 -8.03 -35.49
C ALA A 769 -18.75 -6.72 -36.20
N GLY A 770 -17.78 -5.85 -36.53
CA GLY A 770 -17.91 -5.06 -37.76
C GLY A 770 -17.72 -3.53 -37.75
N ALA A 771 -16.67 -2.98 -37.13
CA ALA A 771 -16.22 -1.60 -37.42
C ALA A 771 -14.80 -1.55 -38.03
N CYS A 772 -14.49 -2.46 -38.96
CA CYS A 772 -13.27 -2.38 -39.75
C CYS A 772 -13.61 -2.30 -41.24
N TRP A 773 -13.16 -1.21 -41.86
CA TRP A 773 -13.26 -0.98 -43.30
C TRP A 773 -11.88 -1.05 -44.00
N ILE A 774 -10.87 -1.59 -43.31
CA ILE A 774 -9.58 -1.93 -43.91
C ILE A 774 -9.72 -3.31 -44.56
N VAL A 775 -9.50 -3.40 -45.86
CA VAL A 775 -9.64 -4.63 -46.65
C VAL A 775 -8.37 -5.00 -47.42
N ASP A 776 -8.34 -6.22 -47.95
CA ASP A 776 -7.24 -6.66 -48.82
C ASP A 776 -7.19 -5.80 -50.09
N GLY A 777 -6.02 -5.21 -50.33
CA GLY A 777 -5.81 -4.26 -51.43
C GLY A 777 -5.80 -2.79 -51.01
N ASP A 778 -6.15 -2.46 -49.76
CA ASP A 778 -5.91 -1.13 -49.21
C ASP A 778 -4.44 -0.94 -48.86
N ILE A 779 -4.00 0.33 -48.84
CA ILE A 779 -2.67 0.69 -48.35
C ILE A 779 -2.80 1.42 -47.04
N VAL A 780 -2.09 0.96 -46.01
CA VAL A 780 -2.08 1.59 -44.69
C VAL A 780 -0.64 1.91 -44.29
N ARG A 781 -0.42 3.15 -43.85
CA ARG A 781 0.88 3.67 -43.42
C ARG A 781 0.72 4.44 -42.13
N SER A 782 1.26 3.91 -41.03
CA SER A 782 1.20 4.53 -39.71
C SER A 782 2.54 5.11 -39.24
N VAL A 783 2.41 6.19 -38.47
CA VAL A 783 3.41 6.70 -37.54
C VAL A 783 2.90 6.37 -36.14
N GLU A 784 3.75 5.73 -35.34
CA GLU A 784 3.37 5.08 -34.09
C GLU A 784 4.26 5.55 -32.94
N ALA A 785 3.70 5.58 -31.73
CA ALA A 785 4.44 5.88 -30.51
C ALA A 785 5.69 4.99 -30.41
N ASN A 786 6.86 5.59 -30.19
CA ASN A 786 8.16 4.93 -30.14
C ASN A 786 8.91 5.38 -28.89
N PRO A 787 9.38 4.46 -28.02
CA PRO A 787 9.36 3.00 -28.14
C PRO A 787 8.12 2.32 -27.54
N GLY A 788 6.93 2.91 -27.74
CA GLY A 788 5.66 2.31 -27.32
C GLY A 788 5.22 2.59 -25.88
N ASP A 789 6.01 3.34 -25.10
CA ASP A 789 5.56 3.87 -23.80
C ASP A 789 4.75 5.16 -23.99
N ILE A 790 3.44 5.02 -24.02
CA ILE A 790 2.51 6.12 -24.30
C ILE A 790 2.41 7.08 -23.10
N ARG A 791 2.90 6.70 -21.91
CA ARG A 791 2.90 7.59 -20.74
C ARG A 791 3.77 8.83 -20.97
N LEU A 792 4.90 8.70 -21.70
CA LEU A 792 5.74 9.84 -22.08
C LEU A 792 5.02 10.85 -22.96
N ILE A 793 4.04 10.40 -23.75
CA ILE A 793 3.22 11.26 -24.61
C ILE A 793 2.12 11.88 -23.77
N ALA A 794 1.37 11.08 -23.01
CA ALA A 794 0.21 11.52 -22.23
C ALA A 794 0.55 12.62 -21.21
N ALA A 795 1.68 12.48 -20.50
CA ALA A 795 2.14 13.40 -19.47
C ALA A 795 2.80 14.69 -19.99
N ARG A 796 2.72 14.99 -21.29
CA ARG A 796 3.26 16.23 -21.88
C ARG A 796 2.14 17.06 -22.50
N ALA A 797 2.11 18.36 -22.20
CA ALA A 797 1.14 19.28 -22.82
C ALA A 797 1.45 19.50 -24.32
N THR A 798 2.73 19.47 -24.69
CA THR A 798 3.19 19.60 -26.07
C THR A 798 4.18 18.48 -26.38
N VAL A 799 3.96 17.79 -27.51
CA VAL A 799 4.88 16.80 -28.09
C VAL A 799 5.29 17.30 -29.47
N SER A 800 6.58 17.51 -29.65
CA SER A 800 7.21 17.97 -30.88
C SER A 800 7.94 16.82 -31.58
N SER A 801 8.28 17.00 -32.86
CA SER A 801 9.11 16.04 -33.59
C SER A 801 10.48 15.84 -32.95
N ALA A 802 11.03 16.87 -32.29
CA ALA A 802 12.34 16.81 -31.62
C ALA A 802 12.37 15.85 -30.42
N ASP A 803 11.19 15.52 -29.86
CA ASP A 803 11.08 14.56 -28.76
C ASP A 803 11.31 13.11 -29.19
N ASN A 804 11.27 12.81 -30.50
CA ASN A 804 11.43 11.48 -31.08
C ASN A 804 10.49 10.40 -30.49
N LEU A 805 9.31 10.82 -30.00
CA LEU A 805 8.32 9.94 -29.39
C LEU A 805 7.41 9.21 -30.39
N PHE A 806 7.56 9.49 -31.67
CA PHE A 806 6.83 8.85 -32.76
C PHE A 806 7.78 8.47 -33.88
N SER A 807 7.55 7.31 -34.48
CA SER A 807 8.35 6.83 -35.61
C SER A 807 7.48 6.13 -36.65
N PRO A 808 7.86 6.12 -37.93
CA PRO A 808 7.17 5.30 -38.93
C PRO A 808 7.22 3.82 -38.53
N HIS A 809 6.13 3.10 -38.78
CA HIS A 809 6.07 1.65 -38.56
C HIS A 809 7.24 0.91 -39.25
N ALA A 810 7.71 -0.21 -38.70
CA ALA A 810 8.89 -0.93 -39.22
C ALA A 810 8.81 -1.29 -40.72
N ASN A 811 7.60 -1.60 -41.22
CA ASN A 811 7.36 -1.91 -42.63
C ASN A 811 7.03 -0.68 -43.51
N TYR A 812 7.09 0.55 -42.97
CA TYR A 812 6.62 1.77 -43.66
C TYR A 812 7.32 1.98 -45.01
N PHE A 813 8.62 1.74 -45.06
CA PHE A 813 9.47 1.95 -46.24
C PHE A 813 9.55 0.74 -47.17
N LEU A 814 8.83 -0.35 -46.90
CA LEU A 814 8.85 -1.53 -47.77
C LEU A 814 7.85 -1.34 -48.92
N SER A 815 8.34 -1.07 -50.12
CA SER A 815 7.47 -0.80 -51.29
C SER A 815 6.51 -1.94 -51.62
N GLY A 816 6.94 -3.19 -51.46
CA GLY A 816 6.10 -4.37 -51.68
C GLY A 816 5.04 -4.64 -50.61
N LYS A 817 4.96 -3.84 -49.54
CA LYS A 817 4.03 -4.04 -48.42
C LYS A 817 2.84 -3.09 -48.50
N SER A 818 1.64 -3.63 -48.63
CA SER A 818 0.41 -2.82 -48.61
C SER A 818 0.06 -2.33 -47.21
N MET A 819 0.28 -3.14 -46.18
CA MET A 819 -0.08 -2.82 -44.80
C MET A 819 1.19 -2.65 -43.96
N ALA A 820 1.37 -1.46 -43.40
CA ALA A 820 2.47 -1.14 -42.49
C ALA A 820 1.91 -0.39 -41.28
N HIS A 821 1.29 -1.16 -40.39
CA HIS A 821 0.72 -0.65 -39.14
C HIS A 821 0.60 -1.74 -38.08
N SER A 822 0.40 -1.32 -36.83
CA SER A 822 0.08 -2.17 -35.68
C SER A 822 -1.25 -1.77 -35.02
N LEU A 823 -2.17 -1.18 -35.79
CA LEU A 823 -3.49 -0.73 -35.30
C LEU A 823 -4.26 -1.83 -34.56
N ARG A 824 -5.02 -1.44 -33.53
CA ARG A 824 -5.82 -2.32 -32.67
C ARG A 824 -7.19 -1.74 -32.37
N THR A 825 -8.19 -2.61 -32.17
CA THR A 825 -9.45 -2.22 -31.52
C THR A 825 -9.18 -1.85 -30.06
N GLY A 826 -10.15 -1.24 -29.39
CA GLY A 826 -10.05 -0.94 -27.97
C GLY A 826 -9.97 -2.19 -27.08
N GLN A 827 -10.58 -3.30 -27.50
CA GLN A 827 -10.41 -4.62 -26.87
C GLN A 827 -9.05 -5.27 -27.19
N GLY A 828 -8.23 -4.59 -27.99
CA GLY A 828 -6.89 -5.00 -28.37
C GLY A 828 -6.82 -5.92 -29.59
N ASN A 829 -7.92 -6.21 -30.28
CA ASN A 829 -7.89 -7.10 -31.45
C ASN A 829 -7.12 -6.43 -32.60
N PRO A 830 -6.23 -7.15 -33.31
CA PRO A 830 -5.55 -6.61 -34.49
C PRO A 830 -6.54 -6.31 -35.60
N TYR A 831 -6.44 -5.12 -36.20
CA TYR A 831 -7.09 -4.88 -37.49
C TYR A 831 -6.37 -5.68 -38.59
N ARG A 832 -7.04 -5.87 -39.74
CA ARG A 832 -6.47 -6.59 -40.88
C ARG A 832 -5.09 -6.03 -41.26
N GLY A 833 -4.11 -6.93 -41.47
CA GLY A 833 -2.74 -6.55 -41.82
C GLY A 833 -1.88 -5.98 -40.70
N ALA A 834 -2.42 -5.84 -39.49
CA ALA A 834 -1.65 -5.30 -38.40
C ALA A 834 -0.53 -6.26 -37.98
N THR A 835 0.66 -5.73 -37.73
CA THR A 835 1.78 -6.48 -37.17
C THR A 835 1.57 -6.72 -35.67
N PHE A 836 2.21 -7.77 -35.14
CA PHE A 836 2.26 -8.07 -33.71
C PHE A 836 3.58 -7.56 -33.11
N GLY A 837 3.51 -6.69 -32.11
CA GLY A 837 4.67 -6.35 -31.27
C GLY A 837 4.81 -7.33 -30.10
N LYS A 838 5.82 -7.12 -29.24
CA LYS A 838 6.01 -7.91 -28.02
C LYS A 838 6.44 -7.00 -26.88
N LEU A 839 5.70 -7.04 -25.76
CA LEU A 839 6.06 -6.30 -24.56
C LEU A 839 7.32 -6.85 -23.91
N VAL A 840 7.51 -8.18 -23.87
CA VAL A 840 8.74 -8.79 -23.33
C VAL A 840 9.32 -9.82 -24.30
N ASN A 841 10.64 -10.02 -24.25
CA ASN A 841 11.34 -10.94 -25.14
C ASN A 841 11.18 -12.41 -24.69
N VAL A 842 9.97 -12.93 -24.87
CA VAL A 842 9.63 -14.35 -24.68
C VAL A 842 8.98 -14.93 -25.95
N SER A 843 9.06 -16.26 -26.11
CA SER A 843 8.46 -16.97 -27.22
C SER A 843 6.96 -17.17 -26.97
N TYR A 844 6.11 -16.58 -27.81
CA TYR A 844 4.67 -16.81 -27.80
C TYR A 844 4.32 -17.83 -28.90
N TYR A 845 3.51 -18.83 -28.57
CA TYR A 845 3.04 -19.81 -29.55
C TYR A 845 2.13 -19.13 -30.59
N GLY A 846 2.42 -19.32 -31.89
CA GLY A 846 1.54 -18.86 -32.99
C GLY A 846 1.71 -17.40 -33.44
N VAL A 847 2.64 -16.63 -32.87
CA VAL A 847 2.80 -15.20 -33.17
C VAL A 847 4.26 -14.85 -33.42
N SER A 848 4.78 -15.21 -34.60
CA SER A 848 6.11 -14.82 -35.05
C SER A 848 6.00 -13.93 -36.30
N GLY A 849 6.01 -12.61 -36.13
CA GLY A 849 6.25 -11.65 -37.22
C GLY A 849 5.30 -11.70 -38.43
N THR A 850 4.23 -12.47 -38.36
CA THR A 850 3.24 -12.64 -39.43
C THR A 850 2.17 -11.58 -39.29
N GLU A 851 1.95 -10.79 -40.34
CA GLU A 851 0.76 -9.95 -40.51
C GLU A 851 -0.50 -10.80 -40.27
N TYR A 852 -1.54 -10.22 -39.66
CA TYR A 852 -2.79 -10.96 -39.47
C TYR A 852 -3.48 -11.22 -40.82
N TRP A 853 -3.68 -12.51 -41.13
CA TRP A 853 -4.44 -13.01 -42.28
C TRP A 853 -5.52 -13.97 -41.77
N ASN A 854 -6.79 -13.62 -41.91
CA ASN A 854 -7.86 -14.60 -41.69
C ASN A 854 -7.87 -15.56 -42.90
N SER A 855 -7.62 -16.85 -42.69
CA SER A 855 -7.50 -17.88 -43.73
C SER A 855 -8.84 -18.30 -44.37
N GLY A 856 -9.82 -17.40 -44.42
CA GLY A 856 -11.10 -17.60 -45.10
C GLY A 856 -11.11 -16.84 -46.43
N ASN A 857 -11.31 -17.56 -47.52
CA ASN A 857 -11.29 -17.07 -48.91
C ASN A 857 -12.50 -16.17 -49.26
N SER A 858 -12.70 -15.08 -48.52
CA SER A 858 -13.79 -14.14 -48.74
C SER A 858 -13.23 -12.72 -48.81
N GLY A 859 -13.34 -12.09 -49.98
CA GLY A 859 -13.12 -10.65 -50.16
C GLY A 859 -14.19 -9.83 -49.42
N SER A 860 -14.21 -9.90 -48.09
CA SER A 860 -15.23 -9.29 -47.24
C SER A 860 -14.56 -8.47 -46.13
N TYR A 861 -15.28 -7.47 -45.61
CA TYR A 861 -14.93 -6.68 -44.42
C TYR A 861 -14.75 -7.58 -43.20
N ALA A 862 -13.55 -8.16 -43.04
CA ALA A 862 -13.27 -9.14 -42.01
C ALA A 862 -12.42 -8.51 -40.91
N MET A 863 -13.07 -8.16 -39.80
CA MET A 863 -12.44 -8.27 -38.48
C MET A 863 -12.30 -9.76 -38.15
N GLN A 864 -11.49 -10.10 -37.16
CA GLN A 864 -11.55 -11.40 -36.54
C GLN A 864 -12.99 -11.70 -36.07
N GLY A 865 -13.68 -12.64 -36.72
CA GLY A 865 -14.92 -13.22 -36.22
C GLY A 865 -14.57 -14.14 -35.05
N SER A 866 -15.01 -13.78 -33.84
CA SER A 866 -14.92 -14.59 -32.62
C SER A 866 -13.62 -15.39 -32.46
N VAL A 867 -12.47 -14.72 -32.51
CA VAL A 867 -11.34 -15.24 -31.76
C VAL A 867 -10.99 -14.23 -30.69
N TRP A 868 -11.31 -14.65 -29.47
CA TRP A 868 -11.01 -13.98 -28.22
C TRP A 868 -9.50 -14.02 -27.98
N ASP A 869 -8.72 -13.34 -28.82
CA ASP A 869 -7.28 -13.14 -28.63
C ASP A 869 -7.02 -12.05 -27.57
N LEU A 870 -7.80 -12.12 -26.49
CA LEU A 870 -7.69 -11.37 -25.25
C LEU A 870 -6.56 -11.97 -24.41
N GLY A 871 -5.36 -12.12 -24.96
CA GLY A 871 -4.29 -12.75 -24.19
C GLY A 871 -2.90 -12.74 -24.75
N ASN A 872 -2.69 -12.06 -25.88
CA ASN A 872 -1.34 -11.78 -26.33
C ASN A 872 -0.89 -10.43 -25.73
N PRO A 873 0.15 -10.38 -24.87
CA PRO A 873 0.79 -9.15 -24.40
C PRO A 873 1.58 -8.43 -25.51
N SER A 874 1.16 -8.56 -26.77
CA SER A 874 1.67 -7.77 -27.87
C SER A 874 1.22 -6.32 -27.68
N SER A 875 2.05 -5.50 -27.03
CA SER A 875 2.03 -4.07 -27.26
C SER A 875 2.21 -3.82 -28.76
N SER A 876 1.47 -2.85 -29.25
CA SER A 876 1.60 -2.28 -30.59
C SER A 876 3.07 -2.13 -31.01
N GLY A 877 3.50 -2.76 -32.09
CA GLY A 877 4.60 -2.28 -32.95
C GLY A 877 6.01 -2.09 -32.38
N VAL A 878 6.27 -2.23 -31.07
CA VAL A 878 7.61 -2.06 -30.51
C VAL A 878 7.94 -3.25 -29.62
N ALA A 879 8.91 -4.04 -30.09
CA ALA A 879 9.62 -4.99 -29.27
C ALA A 879 10.34 -4.21 -28.16
N LEU A 880 10.27 -4.65 -26.90
CA LEU A 880 11.36 -4.38 -25.96
C LEU A 880 12.62 -5.10 -26.46
N GLY A 881 13.25 -4.51 -27.47
CA GLY A 881 14.62 -4.72 -27.87
C GLY A 881 15.42 -3.48 -27.47
N LYS A 882 15.88 -3.44 -26.21
CA LYS A 882 17.00 -2.61 -25.72
C LYS A 882 17.04 -1.14 -26.20
N ALA A 883 16.19 -0.27 -25.66
CA ALA A 883 16.33 1.18 -25.85
C ALA A 883 16.20 2.02 -24.56
N THR A 884 16.40 1.42 -23.38
CA THR A 884 16.35 2.08 -22.05
C THR A 884 17.47 1.49 -21.17
N PRO A 885 17.91 2.12 -20.05
CA PRO A 885 19.27 1.98 -19.48
C PRO A 885 19.61 0.61 -18.87
N PHE A 886 18.73 -0.37 -19.03
CA PHE A 886 18.86 -1.71 -18.48
C PHE A 886 19.84 -2.57 -19.28
N ALA A 887 20.73 -3.28 -18.58
CA ALA A 887 21.74 -4.15 -19.16
C ALA A 887 21.12 -5.42 -19.78
N THR A 888 21.90 -6.13 -20.58
CA THR A 888 21.48 -7.45 -21.12
C THR A 888 21.29 -8.43 -19.97
N GLY A 889 20.05 -8.86 -19.71
CA GLY A 889 19.72 -9.78 -18.62
C GLY A 889 18.93 -9.15 -17.46
N ASP A 890 18.69 -7.83 -17.49
CA ASP A 890 17.83 -7.16 -16.52
C ASP A 890 16.39 -7.67 -16.65
N ILE A 891 15.69 -7.70 -15.51
CA ILE A 891 14.31 -8.17 -15.43
C ILE A 891 13.45 -7.16 -16.19
N PRO A 892 12.80 -7.52 -17.32
CA PRO A 892 11.84 -6.64 -17.97
C PRO A 892 10.71 -6.36 -16.98
N GLY A 893 10.49 -5.10 -16.64
CA GLY A 893 9.53 -4.72 -15.61
C GLY A 893 9.61 -3.23 -15.35
N ASP A 894 8.67 -2.51 -15.96
CA ASP A 894 8.25 -1.11 -15.72
C ASP A 894 6.96 -0.88 -16.53
N TRP A 895 6.11 -1.90 -16.53
CA TRP A 895 4.84 -2.02 -17.24
C TRP A 895 3.80 -2.71 -16.35
N ASP A 896 2.52 -2.52 -16.68
CA ASP A 896 1.41 -2.98 -15.86
C ASP A 896 0.68 -4.18 -16.48
N THR A 897 0.43 -5.20 -15.65
CA THR A 897 -0.46 -6.29 -16.03
C THR A 897 -1.92 -5.82 -15.97
N GLY A 898 -2.65 -5.98 -17.07
CA GLY A 898 -4.07 -5.60 -17.16
C GLY A 898 -4.95 -6.43 -16.21
N PHE A 899 -6.17 -5.98 -15.93
CA PHE A 899 -7.13 -6.79 -15.16
C PHE A 899 -7.70 -7.95 -15.99
N GLY A 900 -8.16 -9.00 -15.33
CA GLY A 900 -8.76 -10.18 -15.97
C GLY A 900 -7.94 -10.72 -17.15
N ASN A 901 -8.59 -10.88 -18.29
CA ASN A 901 -7.98 -11.24 -19.57
C ASN A 901 -7.56 -10.02 -20.43
N GLN A 902 -7.58 -8.81 -19.87
CA GLN A 902 -7.13 -7.63 -20.59
C GLN A 902 -5.61 -7.61 -20.73
N ARG A 903 -5.15 -6.94 -21.79
CA ARG A 903 -3.74 -6.87 -22.20
C ARG A 903 -2.92 -6.05 -21.23
N ASP A 904 -1.64 -6.37 -21.24
CA ASP A 904 -0.59 -5.71 -20.49
C ASP A 904 -0.03 -4.52 -21.29
N GLY A 905 0.44 -3.47 -20.62
CA GLY A 905 0.86 -2.25 -21.30
C GLY A 905 1.32 -1.11 -20.40
N PRO A 906 1.51 0.10 -20.99
CA PRO A 906 1.98 1.29 -20.29
C PRO A 906 0.81 1.97 -19.54
N TYR A 907 0.29 1.30 -18.51
CA TYR A 907 -0.76 1.85 -17.64
C TYR A 907 -0.17 2.46 -16.37
N ILE A 908 -1.04 3.12 -15.60
CA ILE A 908 -0.72 3.77 -14.33
C ILE A 908 -1.44 3.13 -13.14
N ASN A 909 -1.75 1.83 -13.20
CA ASN A 909 -2.33 1.03 -12.12
C ASN A 909 -3.53 1.64 -11.39
N LYS A 910 -4.53 2.12 -12.14
CA LYS A 910 -5.76 2.70 -11.58
C LYS A 910 -6.40 1.75 -10.53
N PRO A 911 -6.81 2.25 -9.35
CA PRO A 911 -7.44 1.43 -8.30
C PRO A 911 -8.72 0.70 -8.76
N ASP A 912 -9.02 -0.43 -8.11
CA ASP A 912 -10.28 -1.18 -8.29
C ASP A 912 -11.43 -0.44 -7.59
N GLU A 913 -12.18 0.35 -8.34
CA GLU A 913 -13.32 1.12 -7.81
C GLU A 913 -14.60 0.28 -7.59
N GLY A 914 -14.52 -1.03 -7.87
CA GLY A 914 -15.51 -2.04 -7.52
C GLY A 914 -16.58 -2.27 -8.60
N ASP A 915 -16.84 -3.54 -8.87
CA ASP A 915 -17.76 -4.01 -9.91
C ASP A 915 -18.49 -5.27 -9.50
N THR A 916 -19.67 -5.54 -10.06
CA THR A 916 -20.38 -6.80 -9.78
C THR A 916 -20.80 -7.52 -11.05
N SER A 917 -20.83 -8.85 -10.99
CA SER A 917 -21.36 -9.69 -12.06
C SER A 917 -22.79 -9.29 -12.41
N SER A 918 -23.11 -9.26 -13.69
CA SER A 918 -24.45 -8.93 -14.20
C SER A 918 -24.98 -10.10 -15.02
N GLY A 919 -26.06 -10.74 -14.56
CA GLY A 919 -26.61 -11.93 -15.21
C GLY A 919 -25.59 -13.08 -15.25
N SER A 920 -25.31 -13.60 -16.45
CA SER A 920 -24.29 -14.65 -16.68
C SER A 920 -22.87 -14.11 -16.85
N ASN A 921 -22.65 -12.79 -16.89
CA ASN A 921 -21.34 -12.19 -17.09
C ASN A 921 -20.58 -12.07 -15.77
N LEU A 922 -19.37 -12.63 -15.74
CA LEU A 922 -18.45 -12.50 -14.64
C LEU A 922 -17.79 -11.11 -14.63
N ALA A 923 -17.67 -10.49 -13.46
CA ALA A 923 -16.92 -9.24 -13.30
C ALA A 923 -15.48 -9.41 -13.85
N TYR A 924 -14.91 -8.35 -14.42
CA TYR A 924 -13.55 -8.34 -14.99
C TYR A 924 -13.29 -9.21 -16.25
N TYR A 925 -14.18 -10.12 -16.65
CA TYR A 925 -13.98 -11.03 -17.79
C TYR A 925 -15.09 -11.00 -18.86
N GLY A 926 -16.34 -10.68 -18.50
CA GLY A 926 -17.50 -10.67 -19.40
C GLY A 926 -17.63 -9.37 -20.22
N ASP A 927 -18.82 -9.13 -20.76
CA ASP A 927 -19.12 -7.84 -21.40
C ASP A 927 -19.07 -6.71 -20.37
N LEU A 928 -17.96 -5.98 -20.39
CA LEU A 928 -17.66 -4.97 -19.38
C LEU A 928 -18.76 -3.86 -19.37
N ARG A 929 -19.53 -3.66 -20.47
CA ARG A 929 -20.52 -2.57 -20.63
C ARG A 929 -21.69 -2.62 -19.63
N TYR A 930 -22.03 -3.82 -19.14
CA TYR A 930 -23.19 -4.07 -18.28
C TYR A 930 -22.84 -4.25 -16.81
N VAL A 931 -21.58 -4.02 -16.47
CA VAL A 931 -21.06 -4.15 -15.11
C VAL A 931 -21.39 -2.87 -14.34
N ARG A 932 -21.98 -3.01 -13.15
CA ARG A 932 -22.39 -1.89 -12.30
C ARG A 932 -21.62 -1.91 -11.01
N ASN A 933 -21.13 -0.75 -10.59
CA ASN A 933 -20.72 -0.52 -9.20
C ASN A 933 -21.89 -0.86 -8.29
N ASN A 934 -21.71 -1.82 -7.38
CA ASN A 934 -22.72 -2.19 -6.43
C ASN A 934 -22.37 -1.57 -5.06
N PRO A 935 -23.28 -0.81 -4.44
CA PRO A 935 -23.08 -0.31 -3.08
C PRO A 935 -22.69 -1.42 -2.09
N GLY A 936 -23.19 -2.65 -2.30
CA GLY A 936 -22.93 -3.80 -1.45
C GLY A 936 -21.53 -4.40 -1.56
N THR A 937 -20.67 -3.94 -2.49
CA THR A 937 -19.29 -4.43 -2.65
C THR A 937 -18.25 -3.31 -2.63
N PHE A 938 -18.65 -2.08 -2.30
CA PHE A 938 -17.77 -0.92 -2.23
C PHE A 938 -17.23 -0.68 -0.82
N SER A 939 -15.94 -0.34 -0.74
CA SER A 939 -15.30 0.25 0.44
C SER A 939 -14.05 1.04 0.02
N PRO A 940 -13.78 2.23 0.59
CA PRO A 940 -12.57 3.01 0.32
C PRO A 940 -11.27 2.23 0.50
N ASN A 941 -11.10 1.56 1.65
CA ASN A 941 -9.90 0.78 1.96
C ASN A 941 -9.74 -0.46 1.06
N ARG A 942 -10.83 -0.93 0.42
CA ARG A 942 -10.73 -1.94 -0.66
C ARG A 942 -10.12 -1.36 -1.93
N GLN A 943 -10.46 -0.11 -2.29
CA GLN A 943 -10.02 0.50 -3.55
C GLN A 943 -8.52 0.78 -3.55
N ILE A 944 -8.05 1.57 -2.58
CA ILE A 944 -6.65 1.95 -2.45
C ILE A 944 -6.11 1.61 -1.06
N PRO A 945 -5.25 0.58 -0.93
CA PRO A 945 -4.75 0.17 0.38
C PRO A 945 -3.62 1.08 0.90
N SER A 946 -2.78 1.61 0.01
CA SER A 946 -1.66 2.49 0.36
C SER A 946 -1.02 3.17 -0.86
N ALA A 947 -0.08 4.08 -0.60
CA ALA A 947 0.70 4.81 -1.60
C ALA A 947 1.61 3.93 -2.48
N VAL A 948 1.82 2.65 -2.14
CA VAL A 948 2.58 1.71 -3.00
C VAL A 948 1.92 1.57 -4.38
N MET A 949 0.63 1.87 -4.49
CA MET A 949 -0.07 1.92 -5.77
C MET A 949 0.50 2.93 -6.77
N PHE A 950 1.32 3.90 -6.33
CA PHE A 950 1.99 4.87 -7.20
C PHE A 950 3.16 4.28 -8.01
N GLY A 951 3.55 3.02 -7.78
CA GLY A 951 4.71 2.40 -8.43
C GLY A 951 4.69 2.46 -9.96
N SER A 952 3.50 2.47 -10.58
CA SER A 952 3.35 2.53 -12.04
C SER A 952 3.48 3.93 -12.65
N LEU A 953 3.72 4.97 -11.84
CA LEU A 953 3.95 6.33 -12.32
C LEU A 953 5.37 6.48 -12.90
N PRO A 954 5.53 7.02 -14.11
CA PRO A 954 6.83 7.17 -14.75
C PRO A 954 7.75 8.19 -14.06
N THR A 955 9.06 7.92 -14.11
CA THR A 955 10.09 8.80 -13.51
C THR A 955 11.01 9.44 -14.56
N GLY A 956 10.68 9.31 -15.84
CA GLY A 956 11.50 9.74 -16.97
C GLY A 956 10.74 10.50 -18.06
N VAL A 957 9.60 11.10 -17.73
CA VAL A 957 8.76 11.85 -18.68
C VAL A 957 9.50 13.02 -19.28
N GLN A 958 10.16 13.87 -18.48
CA GLN A 958 10.90 15.04 -18.97
C GLN A 958 12.26 14.65 -19.53
N ALA A 959 12.94 13.66 -18.92
CA ALA A 959 14.22 13.13 -19.40
C ALA A 959 14.10 12.22 -20.64
N ASN A 960 12.90 11.98 -21.17
CA ASN A 960 12.63 11.12 -22.31
C ASN A 960 13.13 9.67 -22.15
N ARG A 961 12.94 9.10 -20.96
CA ARG A 961 13.30 7.71 -20.62
C ARG A 961 12.03 6.86 -20.54
N PRO A 962 11.72 6.08 -21.59
CA PRO A 962 10.53 5.22 -21.59
C PRO A 962 10.73 4.02 -20.68
N TRP A 963 9.63 3.36 -20.32
CA TRP A 963 9.63 2.13 -19.52
C TRP A 963 10.50 2.28 -18.28
N GLN A 964 10.27 3.35 -17.54
CA GLN A 964 10.94 3.68 -16.28
C GLN A 964 9.90 4.25 -15.32
N THR A 965 9.59 3.53 -14.24
CA THR A 965 8.62 3.96 -13.23
C THR A 965 9.23 4.15 -11.86
N LEU A 966 8.42 4.50 -10.87
CA LEU A 966 8.81 4.39 -9.46
C LEU A 966 8.99 2.90 -9.12
N LEU A 967 9.83 2.60 -8.12
CA LEU A 967 10.06 1.23 -7.70
C LEU A 967 9.91 1.03 -6.20
N PHE A 968 8.93 0.24 -5.81
CA PHE A 968 8.60 -0.08 -4.41
C PHE A 968 8.73 -1.58 -4.09
N ARG A 969 9.60 -2.27 -4.83
CA ARG A 969 10.01 -3.64 -4.55
C ARG A 969 11.53 -3.79 -4.58
N PRO A 970 12.08 -4.86 -4.01
CA PRO A 970 13.51 -5.11 -4.08
C PRO A 970 13.95 -5.30 -5.52
N ASP A 971 15.08 -4.70 -5.89
CA ASP A 971 15.71 -4.93 -7.18
C ASP A 971 16.90 -5.88 -7.06
N PRO A 972 16.77 -7.16 -7.46
CA PRO A 972 17.88 -8.12 -7.34
C PRO A 972 19.14 -7.69 -8.09
N ALA A 973 19.00 -7.01 -9.22
CA ALA A 973 20.12 -6.46 -9.98
C ALA A 973 20.66 -5.16 -9.38
N GLY A 974 19.83 -4.45 -8.60
CA GLY A 974 20.11 -3.15 -8.04
C GLY A 974 20.45 -2.11 -9.10
N THR A 975 19.99 -2.28 -10.35
CA THR A 975 20.27 -1.40 -11.50
C THR A 975 19.13 -0.42 -11.77
N HIS A 976 17.93 -0.70 -11.27
CA HIS A 976 16.77 0.16 -11.47
C HIS A 976 16.98 1.55 -10.84
N PRO A 977 16.62 2.67 -11.52
CA PRO A 977 16.75 4.03 -11.00
C PRO A 977 16.12 4.25 -9.63
N GLY A 978 15.04 3.56 -9.33
CA GLY A 978 14.36 3.58 -8.03
C GLY A 978 15.11 2.92 -6.87
N SER A 979 16.16 2.14 -7.15
CA SER A 979 17.01 1.51 -6.13
C SER A 979 17.82 2.53 -5.34
N LYS A 980 18.28 2.13 -4.14
CA LYS A 980 19.24 2.91 -3.34
C LYS A 980 20.54 3.13 -4.13
N ASN A 981 21.19 4.27 -3.91
CA ASN A 981 22.44 4.68 -4.55
C ASN A 981 22.37 4.76 -6.09
N ARG A 982 21.18 4.99 -6.65
CA ARG A 982 20.96 5.20 -8.08
C ARG A 982 20.36 6.58 -8.33
N LYS A 983 20.75 7.19 -9.46
CA LYS A 983 20.10 8.39 -10.00
C LYS A 983 18.93 7.99 -10.91
N GLY A 984 18.10 8.98 -11.26
CA GLY A 984 16.98 8.83 -12.21
C GLY A 984 17.39 8.43 -13.64
N ASP A 985 18.68 8.32 -13.94
CA ASP A 985 19.24 7.81 -15.19
C ASP A 985 19.82 6.38 -15.06
N GLY A 986 19.71 5.76 -13.88
CA GLY A 986 20.26 4.44 -13.56
C GLY A 986 21.74 4.43 -13.16
N SER A 987 22.45 5.56 -13.30
CA SER A 987 23.86 5.66 -12.90
C SER A 987 24.01 5.57 -11.38
N SER A 988 25.12 4.97 -10.92
CA SER A 988 25.43 4.82 -9.51
C SER A 988 25.89 6.15 -8.91
N LEU A 989 25.26 6.57 -7.81
CA LEU A 989 25.68 7.70 -6.99
C LEU A 989 25.41 7.39 -5.51
N SER A 990 26.47 7.33 -4.71
CA SER A 990 26.37 7.05 -3.28
C SER A 990 25.51 8.09 -2.56
N GLY A 991 24.67 7.64 -1.64
CA GLY A 991 23.80 8.48 -0.83
C GLY A 991 22.45 8.80 -1.46
N MET A 992 22.17 8.37 -2.69
CA MET A 992 20.82 8.54 -3.27
C MET A 992 19.79 7.62 -2.58
N PRO A 993 18.61 8.15 -2.22
CA PRO A 993 17.60 7.37 -1.52
C PRO A 993 16.92 6.35 -2.43
N ALA A 994 16.39 5.27 -1.86
CA ALA A 994 15.48 4.37 -2.57
C ALA A 994 14.07 4.99 -2.66
N ASP A 995 13.32 4.65 -3.71
CA ASP A 995 12.01 5.25 -4.01
C ASP A 995 10.96 4.98 -2.95
N HIS A 996 10.98 3.81 -2.31
CA HIS A 996 10.01 3.47 -1.26
C HIS A 996 9.98 4.50 -0.12
N LEU A 997 11.02 5.31 0.08
CA LEU A 997 11.01 6.40 1.06
C LEU A 997 10.02 7.52 0.71
N LEU A 998 9.55 7.63 -0.55
CA LEU A 998 8.44 8.53 -0.92
C LEU A 998 7.13 8.14 -0.23
N LEU A 999 6.90 6.85 0.00
CA LEU A 999 5.69 6.31 0.62
C LEU A 999 5.49 6.84 2.04
N ASP A 1000 6.57 7.23 2.71
CA ASP A 1000 6.55 7.74 4.08
C ASP A 1000 5.93 9.15 4.20
N LEU A 1001 5.81 9.87 3.08
CA LEU A 1001 5.15 11.18 3.01
C LEU A 1001 3.62 11.09 3.01
N PHE A 1002 3.08 9.91 2.74
CA PHE A 1002 1.66 9.68 2.48
C PHE A 1002 1.05 8.69 3.46
N GLN A 1003 -0.26 8.82 3.69
CA GLN A 1003 -1.04 7.87 4.48
C GLN A 1003 -2.37 7.57 3.80
N MET A 1004 -2.87 6.35 4.00
CA MET A 1004 -4.29 6.01 3.82
C MET A 1004 -4.90 5.71 5.19
N PRO A 1005 -5.76 6.58 5.75
CA PRO A 1005 -6.45 6.31 7.01
C PRO A 1005 -7.36 5.06 6.93
N VAL A 1006 -7.66 4.48 8.10
CA VAL A 1006 -8.62 3.37 8.23
C VAL A 1006 -9.84 3.89 8.98
N VAL A 1007 -10.95 4.07 8.27
CA VAL A 1007 -12.17 4.74 8.77
C VAL A 1007 -13.37 3.81 8.98
N GLU A 1008 -13.25 2.54 8.62
CA GLU A 1008 -14.29 1.52 8.79
C GLU A 1008 -13.76 0.37 9.67
N PRO A 1009 -14.60 -0.34 10.44
CA PRO A 1009 -16.02 -0.04 10.77
C PRO A 1009 -16.21 1.19 11.66
N TYR A 1010 -15.12 1.70 12.22
CA TYR A 1010 -15.03 2.94 12.96
C TYR A 1010 -13.71 3.62 12.60
N ALA A 1011 -13.49 4.85 13.07
CA ALA A 1011 -12.20 5.53 12.90
C ALA A 1011 -11.10 4.81 13.70
N VAL A 1012 -10.42 3.84 13.08
CA VAL A 1012 -9.24 3.16 13.62
C VAL A 1012 -8.03 4.09 13.53
N SER A 1013 -8.00 4.93 12.49
CA SER A 1013 -7.15 6.10 12.40
C SER A 1013 -7.80 7.32 13.07
N GLU A 1014 -6.96 8.16 13.66
CA GLU A 1014 -7.28 9.46 14.24
C GLU A 1014 -6.20 10.44 13.75
N PRO A 1015 -6.37 11.77 13.91
CA PRO A 1015 -5.31 12.73 13.59
C PRO A 1015 -3.95 12.33 14.21
N LEU A 1016 -2.94 12.14 13.35
CA LEU A 1016 -1.55 11.79 13.70
C LEU A 1016 -1.34 10.41 14.36
N SER A 1017 -2.34 9.53 14.38
CA SER A 1017 -2.22 8.22 15.03
C SER A 1017 -3.13 7.16 14.41
N THR A 1018 -2.64 5.94 14.23
CA THR A 1018 -3.45 4.79 13.78
C THR A 1018 -3.28 3.61 14.72
N ALA A 1019 -4.39 2.94 15.06
CA ALA A 1019 -4.35 1.72 15.85
C ALA A 1019 -4.15 0.45 15.00
N GLY A 1020 -3.60 -0.60 15.60
CA GLY A 1020 -3.58 -1.94 15.01
C GLY A 1020 -2.43 -2.25 14.04
N LYS A 1021 -1.48 -1.33 13.84
CA LYS A 1021 -0.25 -1.61 13.10
C LYS A 1021 0.71 -2.46 13.93
N VAL A 1022 1.46 -3.35 13.25
CA VAL A 1022 2.49 -4.21 13.86
C VAL A 1022 3.88 -3.60 13.67
N ASN A 1023 4.62 -3.42 14.76
CA ASN A 1023 6.02 -3.00 14.70
C ASN A 1023 6.89 -4.18 14.27
N ILE A 1024 7.66 -3.98 13.20
CA ILE A 1024 8.49 -5.01 12.59
C ILE A 1024 9.84 -5.22 13.29
N ASN A 1025 10.24 -4.31 14.17
CA ASN A 1025 11.45 -4.44 14.98
C ASN A 1025 11.19 -5.30 16.22
N TYR A 1026 10.96 -6.60 16.01
CA TYR A 1026 10.51 -7.53 17.04
C TYR A 1026 11.63 -8.09 17.94
N GLN A 1027 12.91 -7.75 17.69
CA GLN A 1027 14.01 -8.19 18.55
C GLN A 1027 13.86 -7.64 19.97
N ILE A 1028 13.75 -8.54 20.95
CA ILE A 1028 13.54 -8.19 22.36
C ILE A 1028 14.89 -7.97 23.04
N LEU A 1029 15.14 -6.77 23.58
CA LEU A 1029 16.37 -6.47 24.31
C LEU A 1029 16.11 -6.28 25.81
N PRO A 1030 16.97 -6.80 26.70
CA PRO A 1030 18.17 -7.62 26.44
C PRO A 1030 17.87 -9.13 26.31
N PHE A 1031 16.61 -9.52 26.06
CA PHE A 1031 16.16 -10.92 26.05
C PHE A 1031 16.14 -11.51 24.64
N ASP A 1032 17.26 -11.43 23.92
CA ASP A 1032 17.40 -11.87 22.53
C ASP A 1032 17.25 -13.39 22.34
N TYR A 1033 17.30 -14.16 23.44
CA TYR A 1033 16.94 -15.58 23.49
C TYR A 1033 15.43 -15.84 23.43
N ILE A 1034 14.57 -14.83 23.49
CA ILE A 1034 13.12 -14.94 23.29
C ILE A 1034 12.79 -14.45 21.88
N ARG A 1035 12.35 -15.36 21.00
CA ARG A 1035 11.84 -15.03 19.67
C ARG A 1035 10.33 -14.79 19.75
N ARG A 1036 9.88 -13.60 19.32
CA ARG A 1036 8.47 -13.21 19.20
C ARG A 1036 8.21 -12.54 17.86
N ASP A 1037 8.12 -13.32 16.79
CA ASP A 1037 7.81 -12.81 15.45
C ASP A 1037 6.36 -13.15 14.99
N SER A 1038 5.51 -13.61 15.91
CA SER A 1038 4.09 -13.93 15.66
C SER A 1038 3.31 -12.76 15.03
N GLY A 1039 3.59 -11.51 15.44
CA GLY A 1039 2.94 -10.33 14.88
C GLY A 1039 3.19 -10.12 13.39
N ILE A 1040 4.45 -10.23 12.94
CA ILE A 1040 4.77 -10.08 11.51
C ILE A 1040 4.28 -11.29 10.71
N ARG A 1041 4.33 -12.50 11.29
CA ARG A 1041 3.71 -13.69 10.69
C ARG A 1041 2.20 -13.50 10.49
N ALA A 1042 1.51 -12.91 11.46
CA ALA A 1042 0.08 -12.60 11.36
C ALA A 1042 -0.25 -11.64 10.21
N VAL A 1043 0.62 -10.66 9.94
CA VAL A 1043 0.48 -9.73 8.81
C VAL A 1043 0.70 -10.44 7.47
N LEU A 1044 1.70 -11.33 7.38
CA LEU A 1044 2.09 -12.02 6.16
C LEU A 1044 1.22 -13.23 5.79
N LYS A 1045 0.53 -13.85 6.76
CA LYS A 1045 -0.20 -15.12 6.59
C LYS A 1045 -1.22 -15.12 5.45
N SER A 1046 -1.95 -14.02 5.26
CA SER A 1046 -3.01 -13.90 4.25
C SER A 1046 -2.51 -13.35 2.91
N GLU A 1047 -1.22 -13.02 2.80
CA GLU A 1047 -0.63 -12.42 1.60
C GLU A 1047 -0.18 -13.47 0.58
N LYS A 1048 -0.24 -13.11 -0.70
CA LYS A 1048 0.19 -13.96 -1.81
C LYS A 1048 1.10 -13.20 -2.76
N LEU A 1049 2.18 -13.83 -3.21
CA LEU A 1049 3.06 -13.31 -4.24
C LEU A 1049 2.57 -13.74 -5.62
N ILE A 1050 2.46 -12.78 -6.53
CA ILE A 1050 2.04 -13.04 -7.91
C ILE A 1050 3.28 -13.32 -8.77
N SER A 1051 3.27 -14.41 -9.53
CA SER A 1051 4.33 -14.67 -10.51
C SER A 1051 3.84 -15.53 -11.67
N VAL A 1052 4.22 -15.13 -12.89
CA VAL A 1052 3.90 -15.83 -14.15
C VAL A 1052 5.20 -16.33 -14.77
N GLN A 1053 5.30 -17.63 -15.01
CA GLN A 1053 6.48 -18.20 -15.68
C GLN A 1053 6.44 -17.90 -17.18
N ASP A 1054 7.60 -17.69 -17.79
CA ASP A 1054 7.72 -17.45 -19.24
C ASP A 1054 7.08 -18.57 -20.09
N ALA A 1055 7.05 -19.80 -19.57
CA ALA A 1055 6.44 -20.95 -20.22
C ALA A 1055 4.89 -20.90 -20.28
N ASP A 1056 4.26 -20.11 -19.41
CA ASP A 1056 2.79 -19.97 -19.35
C ASP A 1056 2.27 -18.78 -20.19
N ALA A 1057 3.13 -18.20 -21.05
CA ALA A 1057 2.85 -17.06 -21.92
C ALA A 1057 1.57 -17.20 -22.77
N ASN A 1058 1.26 -18.42 -23.20
CA ASN A 1058 0.11 -18.72 -24.05
C ASN A 1058 -1.20 -18.96 -23.27
N VAL A 1059 -1.16 -19.03 -21.94
CA VAL A 1059 -2.33 -19.40 -21.12
C VAL A 1059 -2.73 -18.38 -20.07
N TYR A 1060 -1.82 -17.57 -19.53
CA TYR A 1060 -2.12 -16.71 -18.36
C TYR A 1060 -3.22 -15.66 -18.61
N LYS A 1061 -3.40 -15.24 -19.86
CA LYS A 1061 -4.47 -14.32 -20.28
C LYS A 1061 -5.47 -14.93 -21.25
N SER A 1062 -5.21 -16.11 -21.83
CA SER A 1062 -6.03 -16.72 -22.90
C SER A 1062 -7.52 -16.74 -22.57
N ALA A 1063 -8.37 -16.15 -23.41
CA ALA A 1063 -9.82 -16.13 -23.18
C ALA A 1063 -10.58 -17.34 -23.73
N SER A 1064 -9.88 -18.33 -24.33
CA SER A 1064 -10.53 -19.54 -24.85
C SER A 1064 -11.03 -20.47 -23.73
N ALA A 1065 -10.28 -20.59 -22.64
CA ALA A 1065 -10.67 -21.35 -21.46
C ALA A 1065 -9.86 -20.90 -20.24
N ALA A 1066 -10.46 -20.96 -19.06
CA ALA A 1066 -9.76 -20.70 -17.81
C ALA A 1066 -8.72 -21.80 -17.54
N THR A 1067 -7.48 -21.40 -17.21
CA THR A 1067 -6.43 -22.35 -16.84
C THR A 1067 -6.52 -22.73 -15.36
N SER A 1068 -6.10 -23.96 -15.02
CA SER A 1068 -5.94 -24.42 -13.63
C SER A 1068 -4.60 -24.02 -13.02
N LYS A 1069 -3.72 -23.34 -13.79
CA LYS A 1069 -2.42 -22.86 -13.31
C LYS A 1069 -2.58 -21.86 -12.17
N VAL A 1070 -1.71 -21.98 -11.17
CA VAL A 1070 -1.66 -21.10 -10.01
C VAL A 1070 -0.63 -20.01 -10.27
N PHE A 1071 -1.09 -18.76 -10.41
CA PHE A 1071 -0.21 -17.59 -10.56
C PHE A 1071 0.00 -16.81 -9.25
N ARG A 1072 -0.82 -17.09 -8.23
CA ARG A 1072 -0.76 -16.45 -6.90
C ARG A 1072 -0.27 -17.48 -5.88
N GLN A 1073 0.98 -17.37 -5.48
CA GLN A 1073 1.66 -18.28 -4.57
C GLN A 1073 1.52 -17.79 -3.13
N ASP A 1074 1.30 -18.69 -2.19
CA ASP A 1074 1.44 -18.38 -0.75
C ASP A 1074 2.88 -17.96 -0.44
N LEU A 1075 3.07 -17.17 0.62
CA LEU A 1075 4.41 -16.80 1.08
C LEU A 1075 5.04 -17.93 1.88
N ASN A 1076 6.31 -18.21 1.61
CA ASN A 1076 7.18 -18.93 2.54
C ASN A 1076 7.67 -17.94 3.60
N VAL A 1077 6.93 -17.85 4.69
CA VAL A 1077 7.17 -16.85 5.75
C VAL A 1077 8.52 -17.07 6.43
N ASP A 1078 8.92 -18.32 6.68
CA ASP A 1078 10.21 -18.62 7.31
C ASP A 1078 11.40 -18.17 6.44
N GLU A 1079 11.34 -18.41 5.12
CA GLU A 1079 12.37 -17.91 4.21
C GLU A 1079 12.34 -16.39 4.07
N THR A 1080 11.15 -15.78 4.07
CA THR A 1080 10.99 -14.31 4.02
C THR A 1080 11.61 -13.64 5.25
N LEU A 1081 11.41 -14.21 6.44
CA LEU A 1081 11.93 -13.67 7.71
C LEU A 1081 13.45 -13.80 7.85
N LYS A 1082 14.15 -14.58 7.02
CA LYS A 1082 15.63 -14.60 7.02
C LYS A 1082 16.25 -13.23 6.73
N GLY A 1083 15.57 -12.38 5.94
CA GLY A 1083 16.02 -11.00 5.69
C GLY A 1083 16.00 -10.14 6.97
N PHE A 1084 15.02 -10.35 7.84
CA PHE A 1084 14.94 -9.71 9.16
C PHE A 1084 16.03 -10.23 10.08
N ASP A 1085 16.18 -11.56 10.15
CA ASP A 1085 17.18 -12.20 11.01
C ASP A 1085 18.61 -11.78 10.63
N GLN A 1086 18.90 -11.61 9.33
CA GLN A 1086 20.18 -11.04 8.86
C GLN A 1086 20.40 -9.61 9.35
N ARG A 1087 19.37 -8.76 9.31
CA ARG A 1087 19.48 -7.37 9.75
C ARG A 1087 19.70 -7.25 11.26
N PHE A 1088 18.94 -8.00 12.05
CA PHE A 1088 19.11 -8.00 13.51
C PHE A 1088 20.44 -8.61 13.94
N SER A 1089 20.92 -9.65 13.26
CA SER A 1089 22.25 -10.23 13.50
C SER A 1089 23.39 -9.26 13.19
N ALA A 1090 23.16 -8.29 12.31
CA ALA A 1090 24.10 -7.21 12.01
C ALA A 1090 24.01 -6.02 13.00
N ASN A 1091 23.31 -6.19 14.13
CA ASN A 1091 23.05 -5.15 15.13
C ASN A 1091 22.29 -3.92 14.58
N ASP A 1092 21.58 -4.02 13.46
CA ASP A 1092 20.77 -2.95 12.88
C ASP A 1092 19.27 -3.27 12.97
N ILE A 1093 18.41 -2.26 12.81
CA ILE A 1093 16.95 -2.39 12.83
C ILE A 1093 16.33 -1.58 11.68
N PHE A 1094 15.05 -1.81 11.42
CA PHE A 1094 14.29 -1.02 10.46
C PHE A 1094 13.97 0.36 11.04
N ARG A 1095 14.27 1.40 10.27
CA ARG A 1095 14.11 2.82 10.61
C ARG A 1095 12.78 3.34 10.07
N SER A 1096 12.35 2.84 8.91
CA SER A 1096 11.07 3.15 8.28
C SER A 1096 10.31 1.85 7.95
N ALA A 1097 8.99 1.89 8.09
CA ALA A 1097 8.12 0.80 7.64
C ALA A 1097 8.23 0.54 6.13
N THR A 1098 8.66 1.55 5.35
CA THR A 1098 8.84 1.43 3.90
C THR A 1098 9.96 0.46 3.52
N GLU A 1099 10.92 0.19 4.41
CA GLU A 1099 12.02 -0.76 4.17
C GLU A 1099 11.56 -2.21 4.01
N ILE A 1100 10.28 -2.53 4.27
CA ILE A 1100 9.70 -3.81 3.84
C ILE A 1100 9.86 -4.00 2.32
N CYS A 1101 9.85 -2.91 1.56
CA CYS A 1101 10.04 -2.89 0.11
C CYS A 1101 11.50 -3.17 -0.31
N GLU A 1102 12.44 -3.24 0.63
CA GLU A 1102 13.83 -3.68 0.38
C GLU A 1102 14.02 -5.18 0.60
N LEU A 1103 13.04 -5.87 1.22
CA LEU A 1103 13.11 -7.29 1.53
C LEU A 1103 12.34 -8.13 0.52
N PRO A 1104 12.97 -9.15 -0.11
CA PRO A 1104 12.26 -10.02 -1.04
C PRO A 1104 11.24 -10.90 -0.30
N LEU A 1105 9.97 -10.75 -0.67
CA LEU A 1105 8.93 -11.72 -0.31
C LEU A 1105 9.18 -13.04 -1.05
N VAL A 1106 9.31 -14.13 -0.30
CA VAL A 1106 9.65 -15.45 -0.85
C VAL A 1106 8.37 -16.26 -1.06
N PRO A 1107 8.05 -16.73 -2.29
CA PRO A 1107 6.90 -17.59 -2.51
C PRO A 1107 7.13 -19.02 -2.04
N SER A 1108 6.06 -19.77 -1.83
CA SER A 1108 6.10 -21.20 -1.57
C SER A 1108 6.84 -21.93 -2.70
N GLY A 1109 7.70 -22.87 -2.33
CA GLY A 1109 8.58 -23.59 -3.27
C GLY A 1109 9.86 -22.85 -3.67
N ALA A 1110 10.09 -21.62 -3.20
CA ALA A 1110 11.36 -20.89 -3.34
C ALA A 1110 12.06 -20.72 -1.99
N THR A 1111 13.34 -20.35 -2.05
CA THR A 1111 14.17 -20.01 -0.87
C THR A 1111 14.64 -18.57 -0.96
N ALA A 1112 15.03 -17.97 0.17
CA ALA A 1112 15.59 -16.63 0.20
C ALA A 1112 16.80 -16.48 -0.74
N SER A 1113 17.66 -17.50 -0.81
CA SER A 1113 18.83 -17.54 -1.68
C SER A 1113 18.49 -17.56 -3.17
N SER A 1114 17.34 -18.11 -3.56
CA SER A 1114 16.91 -18.21 -4.96
C SER A 1114 16.37 -16.89 -5.52
N MET A 1115 15.98 -15.93 -4.65
CA MET A 1115 15.31 -14.70 -5.05
C MET A 1115 16.16 -13.78 -5.94
N SER A 1116 17.49 -13.93 -5.90
CA SER A 1116 18.42 -13.21 -6.79
C SER A 1116 18.23 -13.54 -8.27
N THR A 1117 17.73 -14.74 -8.59
CA THR A 1117 17.54 -15.22 -9.97
C THR A 1117 16.10 -15.63 -10.28
N TYR A 1118 15.21 -15.65 -9.28
CA TYR A 1118 13.82 -16.09 -9.38
C TYR A 1118 13.06 -15.43 -10.55
N TRP A 1119 13.25 -14.13 -10.74
CA TRP A 1119 12.52 -13.35 -11.74
C TRP A 1119 13.04 -13.53 -13.18
N ASN A 1120 14.21 -14.13 -13.39
CA ASN A 1120 14.82 -14.30 -14.72
C ASN A 1120 13.98 -15.18 -15.67
N THR A 1121 13.14 -16.07 -15.13
CA THR A 1121 12.24 -16.95 -15.88
C THR A 1121 10.76 -16.59 -15.70
N ARG A 1122 10.48 -15.42 -15.11
CA ARG A 1122 9.13 -14.96 -14.74
C ARG A 1122 8.87 -13.53 -15.21
N ARG A 1123 9.39 -13.22 -16.40
CA ARG A 1123 9.48 -11.88 -16.99
C ARG A 1123 8.12 -11.34 -17.44
N LEU A 1124 7.11 -12.21 -17.49
CA LEU A 1124 5.70 -11.88 -17.74
C LEU A 1124 4.95 -11.29 -16.53
N THR A 1125 5.61 -11.15 -15.39
CA THR A 1125 4.99 -10.52 -14.20
C THR A 1125 5.25 -9.02 -14.26
N GLY A 1126 4.22 -8.19 -14.46
CA GLY A 1126 4.35 -6.72 -14.43
C GLY A 1126 4.67 -6.20 -13.03
N ASP A 1127 5.26 -5.00 -12.94
CA ASP A 1127 5.77 -4.47 -11.66
C ASP A 1127 4.62 -4.09 -10.71
N ASN A 1128 3.47 -3.65 -11.24
CA ASN A 1128 2.26 -3.47 -10.44
C ASN A 1128 1.81 -4.74 -9.69
N LEU A 1129 2.16 -5.94 -10.20
CA LEU A 1129 1.87 -7.21 -9.53
C LEU A 1129 2.97 -7.66 -8.58
N ARG A 1130 4.24 -7.38 -8.91
CA ARG A 1130 5.37 -7.64 -8.01
C ARG A 1130 5.30 -6.77 -6.75
N GLU A 1131 4.79 -5.55 -6.90
CA GLU A 1131 4.64 -4.58 -5.81
C GLU A 1131 3.33 -4.76 -5.02
N ARG A 1132 2.34 -5.45 -5.60
CA ARG A 1132 1.01 -5.59 -5.01
C ARG A 1132 0.99 -6.06 -3.55
N PRO A 1133 1.78 -7.08 -3.14
CA PRO A 1133 1.79 -7.53 -1.75
C PRO A 1133 2.38 -6.48 -0.79
N TYR A 1134 3.30 -5.63 -1.24
CA TYR A 1134 3.83 -4.55 -0.38
C TYR A 1134 2.76 -3.49 -0.14
N ALA A 1135 1.86 -3.27 -1.12
CA ALA A 1135 0.75 -2.32 -0.99
C ALA A 1135 -0.25 -2.70 0.12
N THR A 1136 -0.37 -4.00 0.43
CA THR A 1136 -1.25 -4.54 1.47
C THR A 1136 -0.53 -4.72 2.80
N ILE A 1137 0.78 -5.01 2.80
CA ILE A 1137 1.58 -5.14 4.03
C ILE A 1137 1.89 -3.78 4.65
N TYR A 1138 2.41 -2.83 3.85
CA TYR A 1138 2.86 -1.51 4.31
C TYR A 1138 1.88 -0.77 5.25
N PRO A 1139 0.57 -0.67 4.95
CA PRO A 1139 -0.37 0.05 5.83
C PRO A 1139 -0.60 -0.64 7.19
N ARG A 1140 -0.23 -1.92 7.33
CA ARG A 1140 -0.43 -2.72 8.55
C ARG A 1140 0.81 -2.80 9.44
N ILE A 1141 1.92 -2.20 9.02
CA ILE A 1141 3.19 -2.25 9.74
C ILE A 1141 3.71 -0.88 10.16
N THR A 1142 4.61 -0.85 11.14
CA THR A 1142 5.30 0.35 11.63
C THR A 1142 6.73 0.03 12.07
N THR A 1143 7.55 1.06 12.30
CA THR A 1143 8.83 0.98 13.03
C THR A 1143 8.81 1.83 14.30
N ARG A 1144 7.67 2.47 14.57
CA ARG A 1144 7.48 3.50 15.60
C ARG A 1144 6.20 3.21 16.37
N SER A 1145 6.26 3.22 17.69
CA SER A 1145 5.10 2.99 18.56
C SER A 1145 4.80 4.19 19.44
N ASN A 1146 3.51 4.40 19.74
CA ASN A 1146 3.05 5.35 20.75
C ASN A 1146 2.75 4.69 22.10
N THR A 1147 2.52 3.37 22.11
CA THR A 1147 2.04 2.62 23.28
C THR A 1147 3.09 1.63 23.77
N PHE A 1148 3.34 1.61 25.07
CA PHE A 1148 4.39 0.82 25.70
C PHE A 1148 3.91 0.26 27.04
N THR A 1149 4.30 -0.98 27.39
CA THR A 1149 4.01 -1.56 28.71
C THR A 1149 5.26 -1.60 29.55
N VAL A 1150 5.28 -0.87 30.66
CA VAL A 1150 6.40 -0.88 31.61
C VAL A 1150 6.13 -1.96 32.66
N HIS A 1151 6.85 -3.07 32.59
CA HIS A 1151 6.90 -4.09 33.63
C HIS A 1151 7.96 -3.71 34.67
N PHE A 1152 7.62 -3.77 35.95
CA PHE A 1152 8.54 -3.37 37.00
C PHE A 1152 8.44 -4.22 38.27
N ARG A 1153 9.54 -4.23 39.00
CA ARG A 1153 9.65 -4.71 40.36
C ARG A 1153 10.40 -3.68 41.17
N VAL A 1154 9.84 -3.31 42.31
CA VAL A 1154 10.43 -2.30 43.19
C VAL A 1154 10.40 -2.77 44.64
N GLN A 1155 11.40 -2.35 45.40
CA GLN A 1155 11.53 -2.72 46.81
C GLN A 1155 11.89 -1.51 47.65
N SER A 1156 11.19 -1.35 48.78
CA SER A 1156 11.60 -0.45 49.85
C SER A 1156 12.64 -1.14 50.72
N LEU A 1157 13.72 -0.44 51.04
CA LEU A 1157 14.90 -0.99 51.68
C LEU A 1157 15.16 -0.29 53.03
N LYS A 1158 15.72 -1.05 53.97
CA LYS A 1158 16.21 -0.51 55.24
C LYS A 1158 17.58 -1.09 55.59
N LYS A 1159 18.55 -0.20 55.79
CA LYS A 1159 19.91 -0.54 56.24
C LYS A 1159 19.93 -1.06 57.67
N ALA A 1160 20.74 -2.10 57.91
CA ALA A 1160 21.01 -2.59 59.26
C ALA A 1160 21.98 -1.65 60.01
N PRO A 1161 21.79 -1.47 61.34
CA PRO A 1161 22.73 -0.67 62.14
C PRO A 1161 24.17 -1.22 62.06
N GLY A 1162 25.16 -0.31 61.95
CA GLY A 1162 26.59 -0.67 61.97
C GLY A 1162 27.13 -1.33 60.69
N GLY A 1163 26.37 -1.34 59.58
CA GLY A 1163 26.90 -1.71 58.26
C GLY A 1163 27.52 -0.50 57.54
N PRO A 1164 28.38 -0.71 56.52
CA PRO A 1164 28.82 0.36 55.63
C PRO A 1164 27.62 1.05 54.98
N ALA A 1165 27.64 2.39 54.95
CA ALA A 1165 26.50 3.17 54.46
C ALA A 1165 26.35 3.11 52.93
N ASP A 1166 27.44 2.83 52.21
CA ASP A 1166 27.52 2.77 50.76
C ASP A 1166 27.26 1.38 50.17
N THR A 1167 27.18 0.35 51.00
CA THR A 1167 27.09 -1.05 50.57
C THR A 1167 25.79 -1.68 51.03
N TRP A 1168 24.96 -2.13 50.11
CA TRP A 1168 23.79 -2.98 50.38
C TRP A 1168 24.21 -4.45 50.53
N SER A 1169 23.67 -5.15 51.53
CA SER A 1169 23.97 -6.57 51.79
C SER A 1169 22.67 -7.38 51.95
N GLU A 1170 22.40 -8.31 51.04
CA GLU A 1170 21.20 -9.17 51.06
C GLU A 1170 21.08 -10.04 52.32
N THR A 1171 22.18 -10.31 53.02
CA THR A 1171 22.22 -11.12 54.24
C THR A 1171 22.04 -10.32 55.54
N ARG A 1172 22.24 -9.00 55.50
CA ARG A 1172 22.27 -8.14 56.70
C ARG A 1172 21.15 -7.10 56.67
N ASP A 1173 20.94 -6.46 55.54
CA ASP A 1173 19.94 -5.42 55.38
C ASP A 1173 18.55 -6.02 55.12
N LYS A 1174 17.49 -5.22 55.27
CA LYS A 1174 16.11 -5.71 55.23
C LYS A 1174 15.31 -5.08 54.09
N VAL A 1175 14.71 -5.92 53.25
CA VAL A 1175 13.62 -5.51 52.36
C VAL A 1175 12.36 -5.32 53.19
N THR A 1176 11.81 -4.11 53.20
CA THR A 1176 10.66 -3.73 54.03
C THR A 1176 9.33 -3.78 53.28
N GLY A 1177 9.34 -3.69 51.96
CA GLY A 1177 8.16 -3.87 51.12
C GLY A 1177 8.56 -4.15 49.69
N GLU A 1178 7.72 -4.88 48.96
CA GLU A 1178 7.91 -5.18 47.54
C GLU A 1178 6.62 -4.88 46.77
N TYR A 1179 6.76 -4.33 45.57
CA TYR A 1179 5.66 -4.11 44.65
C TYR A 1179 6.07 -4.55 43.24
N ARG A 1180 5.22 -5.38 42.61
CA ARG A 1180 5.38 -5.86 41.24
C ARG A 1180 4.15 -5.48 40.44
N GLY A 1181 4.34 -5.11 39.19
CA GLY A 1181 3.21 -4.74 38.33
C GLY A 1181 3.63 -4.34 36.93
N ALA A 1182 2.63 -3.93 36.16
CA ALA A 1182 2.78 -3.40 34.82
C ALA A 1182 1.89 -2.17 34.64
N GLN A 1183 2.39 -1.19 33.88
CA GLN A 1183 1.61 -0.02 33.48
C GLN A 1183 1.71 0.21 31.97
N ILE A 1184 0.58 0.40 31.31
CA ILE A 1184 0.52 0.77 29.89
C ILE A 1184 0.59 2.28 29.79
N VAL A 1185 1.60 2.79 29.10
CA VAL A 1185 1.82 4.21 28.84
C VAL A 1185 1.59 4.49 27.37
N GLU A 1186 0.89 5.56 27.07
CA GLU A 1186 0.71 6.08 25.71
C GLU A 1186 1.29 7.49 25.61
N ARG A 1187 2.09 7.73 24.57
CA ARG A 1187 2.36 9.09 24.09
C ARG A 1187 1.35 9.50 23.03
N TYR A 1188 0.76 10.68 23.15
CA TYR A 1188 -0.26 11.17 22.23
C TYR A 1188 -0.11 12.67 21.98
N ILE A 1189 -0.64 13.15 20.87
CA ILE A 1189 -0.76 14.59 20.56
C ILE A 1189 -2.23 14.96 20.68
N ASP A 1190 -2.51 16.12 21.28
CA ASP A 1190 -3.82 16.74 21.16
C ASP A 1190 -3.86 17.53 19.84
N PRO A 1191 -4.66 17.12 18.83
CA PRO A 1191 -4.67 17.78 17.53
C PRO A 1191 -5.22 19.22 17.57
N ASN A 1192 -5.83 19.65 18.69
CA ASN A 1192 -6.33 21.00 18.90
C ASN A 1192 -5.43 21.83 19.84
N ASP A 1193 -4.21 21.37 20.14
CA ASP A 1193 -3.24 22.17 20.91
C ASP A 1193 -2.93 23.47 20.16
N SER A 1194 -3.20 24.61 20.81
CA SER A 1194 -3.11 25.93 20.19
C SER A 1194 -1.70 26.33 19.76
N ALA A 1195 -0.67 25.65 20.28
CA ALA A 1195 0.72 25.86 19.91
C ALA A 1195 1.14 25.14 18.62
N ILE A 1196 0.31 24.22 18.10
CA ILE A 1196 0.60 23.53 16.83
C ILE A 1196 0.54 24.53 15.67
N PRO A 1197 1.62 24.71 14.91
CA PRO A 1197 1.63 25.55 13.71
C PRO A 1197 1.06 24.81 12.50
N ASP A 1198 0.76 25.54 11.43
CA ASP A 1198 0.42 24.93 10.15
C ASP A 1198 1.69 24.37 9.48
N TYR A 1199 1.81 23.04 9.43
CA TYR A 1199 2.97 22.39 8.84
C TYR A 1199 3.04 22.49 7.31
N ALA A 1200 1.92 22.80 6.64
CA ALA A 1200 1.93 23.04 5.19
C ALA A 1200 2.55 24.40 4.84
N ASP A 1201 2.68 25.32 5.80
CA ASP A 1201 3.49 26.52 5.64
C ASP A 1201 4.97 26.13 5.54
N SER A 1202 5.58 26.48 4.41
CA SER A 1202 6.99 26.22 4.12
C SER A 1202 7.96 26.91 5.09
N THR A 1203 7.52 27.88 5.90
CA THR A 1203 8.36 28.54 6.91
C THR A 1203 8.38 27.81 8.26
N THR A 1204 7.43 26.91 8.51
CA THR A 1204 7.33 26.14 9.75
C THR A 1204 8.50 25.17 9.89
N ASN A 1205 9.27 25.29 10.97
CA ASN A 1205 10.40 24.40 11.31
C ASN A 1205 10.26 23.70 12.67
N THR A 1206 9.22 24.02 13.44
CA THR A 1206 8.96 23.42 14.75
C THR A 1206 8.70 21.91 14.63
N PRO A 1207 9.49 21.03 15.28
CA PRO A 1207 9.28 19.58 15.19
C PRO A 1207 7.96 19.17 15.87
N ILE A 1208 7.19 18.27 15.25
CA ILE A 1208 5.92 17.84 15.86
C ILE A 1208 6.12 17.02 17.14
N GLY A 1209 7.33 16.45 17.32
CA GLY A 1209 7.73 15.65 18.47
C GLY A 1209 7.58 16.38 19.82
N ILE A 1210 7.64 17.70 19.84
CA ILE A 1210 7.56 18.50 21.08
C ILE A 1210 6.14 18.57 21.67
N PHE A 1211 5.12 18.27 20.87
CA PHE A 1211 3.71 18.36 21.29
C PHE A 1211 3.19 17.06 21.91
N TYR A 1212 4.02 15.99 21.97
CA TYR A 1212 3.63 14.74 22.62
C TYR A 1212 3.47 14.91 24.13
N ARG A 1213 2.34 14.42 24.63
CA ARG A 1213 2.02 14.27 26.05
C ARG A 1213 1.94 12.79 26.40
N TYR A 1214 1.98 12.47 27.69
CA TYR A 1214 1.95 11.08 28.18
C TYR A 1214 0.74 10.84 29.06
N ARG A 1215 0.12 9.67 28.92
CA ARG A 1215 -0.94 9.18 29.81
C ARG A 1215 -0.74 7.71 30.16
N VAL A 1216 -1.22 7.31 31.33
CA VAL A 1216 -1.28 5.91 31.75
C VAL A 1216 -2.68 5.37 31.44
N LEU A 1217 -2.77 4.33 30.60
CA LEU A 1217 -4.03 3.73 30.18
C LEU A 1217 -4.51 2.64 31.13
N LEU A 1218 -3.57 1.85 31.66
CA LEU A 1218 -3.85 0.72 32.52
C LEU A 1218 -2.74 0.59 33.57
N ALA A 1219 -3.12 0.29 34.81
CA ALA A 1219 -2.19 -0.08 35.86
C ALA A 1219 -2.63 -1.39 36.52
N LYS A 1220 -1.78 -2.41 36.44
CA LYS A 1220 -2.04 -3.75 37.00
C LYS A 1220 -0.97 -4.06 38.04
N GLN A 1221 -1.42 -4.34 39.27
CA GLN A 1221 -0.55 -4.92 40.28
C GLN A 1221 -0.50 -6.44 40.08
N PHE A 1222 0.68 -7.02 40.20
CA PHE A 1222 0.84 -8.47 40.24
C PHE A 1222 0.63 -8.96 41.66
N THR A 1223 -0.58 -9.45 41.94
CA THR A 1223 -0.98 -10.05 43.22
C THR A 1223 -1.74 -11.34 42.92
N PRO A 1224 -1.05 -12.48 42.76
CA PRO A 1224 -1.65 -13.78 42.40
C PRO A 1224 -2.62 -14.33 43.44
#